data_AF-A0A5J4QPQ0-F1
#
_entry.id   AF-A0A5J4QPQ0-F1
#
_cell.length_a   1.000
_cell.length_b   1.000
_cell.length_c   1.000
_cell.angle_alpha   90.00
_cell.angle_beta   90.00
_cell.angle_gamma   90.00
#
_symmetry.space_group_name_H-M   'P 1'
#
loop_
_entity.id
_entity.type
_entity.pdbx_description
1 polymer ?
#
loop_
_entity_poly.entity_id
_entity_poly.type
_entity_poly.pdbx_seq_one_letter_code
_entity_poly.pdbx_strand_id
1 'polypeptide(L)'
;FKNNANKYYGKDDFDLYNSLTDNSSEIECLFVERTKQLLKDGGIAGIILPSSMLSNEGIYTKAREIILQYFEIAAITELGSNTFMATGTNTVVLFLRRKNNYESINLKKSVERFFNDWQDVTRNGIEKPVSKYVNHVWDGITIDDYITLLKKAPNKTVANHEIYKEYRKKIKIKTEKEFWNEIIEIEKEKLYYFILVYSQKTVLVKTGEKNDEKHFLGYEFSNRRGSEGIHPVQRSKTIDECTCLFDDERFDNPAKASTYIYKAFAGDYEYPIHESMKANIFRLRLVDMLTFDRAGFEKNISTAIKKKVKIESKWDLVTIDLLVQIVRGATYSKEYQSNTKTSNIILTADNITLDGEFIVTKELYLTDNYVINQEKRLVRNDIFICLSSGSKEHIGKVAFIADDTNYFAGGFMGILRAKEKMTAKYVYILLNSLLRQDIRDISTGSNINNLSGILNEIKIPFPPKEIREKIVAEIEVLEKKEKETKKSITKAKEKIEQCFKEAYEKANVTYKLSNDEIFSVSIGKRVIDAELDIHGKIPVYSANVFEPFGYVNKYLITDFTVPSVLWGIDGDWMVNYMSANKPFYPTDHCGMLRIKITEVLPRYLAWILHKEGKQQGFSRNLRASIDRIKNLTIKIPPLSEQQKIDLEIEKIETQIAEAQKIIDSIPELKDGVLKKYL
;
A
#
# COMPACT_ATOMS: atom_id res chain seq x y z
N PHE A 1 -4.25 31.86 28.62
CA PHE A 1 -5.35 31.03 29.15
C PHE A 1 -5.36 30.95 30.68
N LYS A 2 -4.26 30.55 31.33
CA LYS A 2 -4.14 30.35 32.78
C LYS A 2 -4.67 31.52 33.65
N ASN A 3 -4.31 32.76 33.31
CA ASN A 3 -4.79 33.95 34.04
C ASN A 3 -6.31 34.18 33.94
N ASN A 4 -6.96 33.75 32.86
CA ASN A 4 -8.42 33.82 32.73
C ASN A 4 -9.12 32.65 33.42
N ALA A 5 -8.51 31.45 33.40
CA ALA A 5 -9.02 30.28 34.11
C ALA A 5 -9.05 30.51 35.64
N ASN A 6 -8.05 31.22 36.19
CA ASN A 6 -7.96 31.54 37.63
C ASN A 6 -9.12 32.37 38.18
N LYS A 7 -9.92 33.00 37.31
CA LYS A 7 -11.12 33.74 37.72
C LYS A 7 -12.28 32.82 38.08
N TYR A 8 -12.25 31.57 37.61
CA TYR A 8 -13.37 30.62 37.70
C TYR A 8 -12.98 29.26 38.28
N TYR A 9 -11.71 28.87 38.19
CA TYR A 9 -11.20 27.56 38.60
C TYR A 9 -9.93 27.73 39.46
N GLY A 10 -9.87 26.99 40.58
CA GLY A 10 -8.71 26.89 41.45
C GLY A 10 -7.66 25.89 40.95
N LYS A 11 -6.47 25.91 41.54
CA LYS A 11 -5.36 25.00 41.18
C LYS A 11 -5.66 23.53 41.45
N ASP A 12 -6.56 23.27 42.40
CA ASP A 12 -6.94 21.92 42.83
C ASP A 12 -8.14 21.37 42.05
N ASP A 13 -8.74 22.17 41.16
CA ASP A 13 -9.90 21.75 40.35
C ASP A 13 -9.49 20.86 39.16
N PHE A 14 -8.23 20.93 38.74
CA PHE A 14 -7.70 20.16 37.60
C PHE A 14 -6.27 19.66 37.88
N ASP A 15 -6.05 18.35 37.79
CA ASP A 15 -4.75 17.69 37.84
C ASP A 15 -3.81 18.23 36.74
N LEU A 16 -4.36 18.56 35.57
CA LEU A 16 -3.61 19.12 34.45
C LEU A 16 -3.23 20.59 34.63
N TYR A 17 -3.76 21.29 35.63
CA TYR A 17 -3.59 22.74 35.80
C TYR A 17 -2.11 23.16 35.85
N ASN A 18 -1.26 22.37 36.50
CA ASN A 18 0.17 22.64 36.61
C ASN A 18 0.94 22.48 35.29
N SER A 19 0.35 21.82 34.30
CA SER A 19 0.90 21.66 32.95
C SER A 19 0.55 22.82 32.01
N LEU A 20 -0.33 23.75 32.43
CA LEU A 20 -0.73 24.90 31.64
C LEU A 20 0.27 26.05 31.76
N THR A 21 0.54 26.70 30.63
CA THR A 21 1.28 27.97 30.53
C THR A 21 0.33 29.13 30.20
N ASP A 22 0.81 30.37 30.29
CA ASP A 22 0.00 31.54 29.93
C ASP A 22 -0.44 31.53 28.45
N ASN A 23 0.36 30.88 27.58
CA ASN A 23 0.13 30.75 26.15
C ASN A 23 -0.51 29.42 25.73
N SER A 24 -0.86 28.54 26.68
CA SER A 24 -1.48 27.25 26.36
C SER A 24 -2.80 27.43 25.63
N SER A 25 -2.91 26.80 24.45
CA SER A 25 -4.10 26.75 23.60
C SER A 25 -4.79 25.38 23.62
N GLU A 26 -4.22 24.40 24.35
CA GLU A 26 -4.60 22.98 24.35
C GLU A 26 -5.82 22.69 25.24
N ILE A 27 -6.89 23.47 25.09
CA ILE A 27 -8.10 23.37 25.91
C ILE A 27 -8.75 21.98 25.85
N GLU A 28 -8.60 21.27 24.73
CA GLU A 28 -9.05 19.90 24.52
C GLU A 28 -8.49 18.91 25.56
N CYS A 29 -7.31 19.18 26.13
CA CYS A 29 -6.74 18.37 27.22
C CYS A 29 -7.56 18.50 28.50
N LEU A 30 -8.07 19.70 28.79
CA LEU A 30 -8.92 19.96 29.96
C LEU A 30 -10.33 19.39 29.76
N PHE A 31 -10.82 19.32 28.52
CA PHE A 31 -12.08 18.62 28.22
C PHE A 31 -12.01 17.13 28.57
N VAL A 32 -10.87 16.47 28.32
CA VAL A 32 -10.64 15.07 28.70
C VAL A 32 -10.73 14.91 30.22
N GLU A 33 -10.03 15.76 30.98
CA GLU A 33 -10.09 15.72 32.43
C GLU A 33 -11.50 16.02 32.95
N ARG A 34 -12.15 17.05 32.41
CA ARG A 34 -13.51 17.41 32.82
C ARG A 34 -14.49 16.27 32.56
N THR A 35 -14.31 15.53 31.46
CA THR A 35 -15.12 14.34 31.16
C THR A 35 -14.95 13.27 32.24
N LYS A 36 -13.73 13.04 32.74
CA LYS A 36 -13.48 12.11 33.87
C LYS A 36 -14.16 12.56 35.15
N GLN A 37 -14.22 13.87 35.41
CA GLN A 37 -14.84 14.44 36.61
C GLN A 37 -16.37 14.34 36.57
N LEU A 38 -16.97 14.50 35.39
CA LEU A 38 -18.44 14.52 35.23
C LEU A 38 -19.06 13.12 35.14
N LEU A 39 -18.32 12.13 34.63
CA LEU A 39 -18.84 10.77 34.48
C LEU A 39 -18.71 9.96 35.78
N LYS A 40 -19.83 9.33 36.17
CA LYS A 40 -19.84 8.23 37.14
C LYS A 40 -19.22 6.96 36.56
N ASP A 41 -18.82 6.03 37.42
CA ASP A 41 -18.32 4.70 37.03
C ASP A 41 -19.31 4.00 36.08
N GLY A 42 -18.79 3.40 35.01
CA GLY A 42 -19.55 2.78 33.93
C GLY A 42 -20.20 3.77 32.94
N GLY A 43 -20.16 5.08 33.22
CA GLY A 43 -20.65 6.11 32.31
C GLY A 43 -19.89 6.13 30.98
N ILE A 44 -20.59 6.46 29.89
CA ILE A 44 -20.04 6.45 28.52
C ILE A 44 -19.89 7.88 28.00
N ALA A 45 -18.84 8.14 27.22
CA ALA A 45 -18.66 9.36 26.46
C ALA A 45 -18.21 9.08 25.03
N GLY A 46 -18.62 9.95 24.11
CA GLY A 46 -18.02 10.13 22.79
C GLY A 46 -17.41 11.53 22.73
N ILE A 47 -16.10 11.65 22.56
CA ILE A 47 -15.40 12.94 22.56
C ILE A 47 -14.68 13.12 21.23
N ILE A 48 -14.95 14.23 20.55
CA ILE A 48 -14.24 14.63 19.32
C ILE A 48 -13.03 15.47 19.72
N LEU A 49 -11.84 15.04 19.32
CA LEU A 49 -10.57 15.69 19.66
C LEU A 49 -9.71 15.83 18.40
N PRO A 50 -8.82 16.83 18.32
CA PRO A 50 -7.77 16.85 17.30
C PRO A 50 -6.95 15.55 17.33
N SER A 51 -6.53 15.03 16.17
CA SER A 51 -5.76 13.78 16.11
C SER A 51 -4.42 13.86 16.86
N SER A 52 -3.90 15.07 17.06
CA SER A 52 -2.72 15.36 17.89
C SER A 52 -2.84 14.86 19.34
N MET A 53 -4.06 14.71 19.87
CA MET A 53 -4.29 14.14 21.20
C MET A 53 -3.64 12.76 21.37
N LEU A 54 -3.51 12.00 20.28
CA LEU A 54 -2.95 10.65 20.31
C LEU A 54 -1.43 10.60 20.30
N SER A 55 -0.74 11.70 19.94
CA SER A 55 0.71 11.66 19.64
C SER A 55 1.56 12.82 20.17
N ASN A 56 0.98 14.01 20.38
CA ASN A 56 1.76 15.17 20.81
C ASN A 56 2.26 14.99 22.25
N GLU A 57 3.41 15.57 22.58
CA GLU A 57 4.04 15.49 23.90
C GLU A 57 3.53 16.58 24.86
N GLY A 58 4.05 16.62 26.09
CA GLY A 58 3.72 17.66 27.07
C GLY A 58 2.35 17.44 27.74
N ILE A 59 1.48 18.45 27.75
CA ILE A 59 0.16 18.34 28.39
C ILE A 59 -0.71 17.23 27.77
N TYR A 60 -0.53 16.95 26.47
CA TYR A 60 -1.19 15.84 25.78
C TYR A 60 -0.76 14.48 26.34
N THR A 61 0.51 14.30 26.72
CA THR A 61 0.97 13.09 27.42
C THR A 61 0.17 12.92 28.72
N LYS A 62 -0.01 14.00 29.50
CA LYS A 62 -0.79 13.98 30.75
C LYS A 62 -2.29 13.73 30.52
N ALA A 63 -2.87 14.27 29.45
CA ALA A 63 -4.24 13.95 29.07
C ALA A 63 -4.40 12.47 28.71
N ARG A 64 -3.44 11.87 27.98
CA ARG A 64 -3.44 10.42 27.70
C ARG A 64 -3.29 9.57 28.95
N GLU A 65 -2.53 10.01 29.95
CA GLU A 65 -2.48 9.35 31.26
C GLU A 65 -3.89 9.26 31.89
N ILE A 66 -4.68 10.34 31.86
CA ILE A 66 -6.07 10.34 32.34
C ILE A 66 -6.93 9.36 31.53
N ILE A 67 -6.82 9.39 30.20
CA ILE A 67 -7.58 8.49 29.31
C ILE A 67 -7.31 7.03 29.68
N LEU A 68 -6.05 6.64 29.71
CA LEU A 68 -5.66 5.24 29.93
C LEU A 68 -5.98 4.76 31.35
N GLN A 69 -5.78 5.61 32.36
CA GLN A 69 -6.01 5.26 33.77
C GLN A 69 -7.48 5.13 34.12
N TYR A 70 -8.34 5.97 33.56
CA TYR A 70 -9.71 6.13 34.05
C TYR A 70 -10.77 5.76 33.03
N PHE A 71 -10.39 5.35 31.83
CA PHE A 71 -11.32 4.91 30.81
C PHE A 71 -10.93 3.58 30.16
N GLU A 72 -11.95 2.84 29.75
CA GLU A 72 -11.89 1.84 28.69
C GLU A 72 -12.16 2.56 27.36
N ILE A 73 -11.31 2.34 26.36
CA ILE A 73 -11.43 2.85 25.00
C ILE A 73 -12.12 1.76 24.16
N ALA A 74 -13.45 1.81 24.11
CA ALA A 74 -14.24 0.86 23.33
C ALA A 74 -13.95 1.00 21.83
N ALA A 75 -13.87 2.25 21.35
CA ALA A 75 -13.54 2.53 19.95
C ALA A 75 -12.82 3.87 19.75
N ILE A 76 -12.09 3.96 18.63
CA ILE A 76 -11.52 5.20 18.09
C ILE A 76 -12.01 5.32 16.64
N THR A 77 -12.61 6.45 16.27
CA THR A 77 -12.90 6.78 14.87
C THR A 77 -11.92 7.83 14.38
N GLU A 78 -11.13 7.50 13.38
CA GLU A 78 -10.19 8.40 12.69
C GLU A 78 -10.93 9.08 11.54
N LEU A 79 -11.02 10.41 11.63
CA LEU A 79 -11.73 11.27 10.69
C LEU A 79 -10.70 12.07 9.88
N GLY A 80 -10.81 11.98 8.55
CA GLY A 80 -9.93 12.71 7.64
C GLY A 80 -10.24 14.20 7.57
N SER A 81 -9.47 14.92 6.75
CA SER A 81 -9.58 16.37 6.61
C SER A 81 -10.88 16.82 5.96
N ASN A 82 -11.60 15.92 5.26
CA ASN A 82 -12.90 16.26 4.66
C ASN A 82 -14.06 16.13 5.66
N THR A 83 -13.82 15.65 6.88
CA THR A 83 -14.88 15.62 7.88
C THR A 83 -15.24 17.04 8.34
N PHE A 84 -14.22 17.83 8.71
CA PHE A 84 -14.36 19.24 9.09
C PHE A 84 -13.67 20.17 8.07
N MET A 85 -14.19 20.17 6.83
CA MET A 85 -13.58 20.82 5.66
C MET A 85 -13.19 22.30 5.83
N ALA A 86 -13.89 23.05 6.69
CA ALA A 86 -13.59 24.47 6.93
C ALA A 86 -12.26 24.70 7.66
N THR A 87 -11.82 23.75 8.49
CA THR A 87 -10.58 23.87 9.26
C THR A 87 -9.45 23.00 8.71
N GLY A 88 -9.79 21.92 7.97
CA GLY A 88 -8.85 20.94 7.48
C GLY A 88 -8.13 20.14 8.57
N THR A 89 -8.58 20.26 9.83
CA THR A 89 -7.97 19.57 10.97
C THR A 89 -8.45 18.13 11.02
N ASN A 90 -7.51 17.19 10.98
CA ASN A 90 -7.82 15.78 11.23
C ASN A 90 -8.23 15.60 12.69
N THR A 91 -9.27 14.81 12.90
CA THR A 91 -9.86 14.61 14.22
C THR A 91 -10.03 13.13 14.51
N VAL A 92 -10.22 12.82 15.78
CA VAL A 92 -10.57 11.49 16.25
C VAL A 92 -11.77 11.58 17.18
N VAL A 93 -12.63 10.57 17.12
CA VAL A 93 -13.69 10.37 18.12
C VAL A 93 -13.27 9.26 19.05
N LEU A 94 -13.11 9.56 20.33
CA LEU A 94 -12.87 8.58 21.38
C LEU A 94 -14.20 8.15 21.99
N PHE A 95 -14.51 6.85 21.91
CA PHE A 95 -15.65 6.23 22.56
C PHE A 95 -15.16 5.55 23.84
N LEU A 96 -15.49 6.16 24.97
CA LEU A 96 -14.91 5.86 26.28
C LEU A 96 -15.97 5.34 27.26
N ARG A 97 -15.59 4.40 28.12
CA ARG A 97 -16.35 4.01 29.32
C ARG A 97 -15.53 4.28 30.57
N ARG A 98 -16.12 4.96 31.54
CA ARG A 98 -15.50 5.34 32.81
C ARG A 98 -15.22 4.11 33.68
N LYS A 99 -13.96 3.91 34.07
CA LYS A 99 -13.50 2.89 35.03
C LYS A 99 -13.53 3.41 36.46
N ASN A 100 -13.44 2.54 37.47
CA ASN A 100 -13.31 2.99 38.84
C ASN A 100 -11.87 3.49 39.13
N ASN A 101 -11.71 4.60 39.86
CA ASN A 101 -10.37 5.17 40.17
C ASN A 101 -9.46 4.20 40.93
N TYR A 102 -10.04 3.36 41.79
CA TYR A 102 -9.28 2.41 42.62
C TYR A 102 -8.60 1.33 41.79
N GLU A 103 -9.08 1.01 40.58
CA GLU A 103 -8.42 0.06 39.68
C GLU A 103 -6.99 0.53 39.35
N SER A 104 -6.85 1.77 38.88
CA SER A 104 -5.57 2.43 38.58
C SER A 104 -4.67 2.49 39.82
N ILE A 105 -5.22 2.94 40.97
CA ILE A 105 -4.47 3.09 42.23
C ILE A 105 -3.95 1.74 42.73
N ASN A 106 -4.79 0.70 42.73
CA ASN A 106 -4.42 -0.62 43.21
C ASN A 106 -3.41 -1.30 42.27
N LEU A 107 -3.55 -1.10 40.96
CA LEU A 107 -2.58 -1.60 40.00
C LEU A 107 -1.20 -0.95 40.19
N LYS A 108 -1.11 0.37 40.43
CA LYS A 108 0.18 1.03 40.75
C LYS A 108 0.87 0.38 41.94
N LYS A 109 0.15 0.17 43.05
CA LYS A 109 0.66 -0.53 44.25
C LYS A 109 1.08 -1.97 43.94
N SER A 110 0.32 -2.67 43.10
CA SER A 110 0.63 -4.05 42.71
C SER A 110 1.89 -4.15 41.85
N VAL A 111 2.15 -3.15 41.00
CA VAL A 111 3.39 -3.04 40.22
C VAL A 111 4.56 -2.71 41.14
N GLU A 112 4.39 -1.77 42.07
CA GLU A 112 5.42 -1.48 43.09
C GLU A 112 5.87 -2.72 43.85
N ARG A 113 4.92 -3.59 44.21
CA ARG A 113 5.23 -4.85 44.89
C ARG A 113 6.15 -5.76 44.08
N PHE A 114 6.00 -5.81 42.74
CA PHE A 114 6.91 -6.57 41.87
C PHE A 114 8.37 -6.09 42.00
N PHE A 115 8.59 -4.78 42.08
CA PHE A 115 9.95 -4.24 42.21
C PHE A 115 10.56 -4.48 43.61
N ASN A 116 9.77 -4.98 44.56
CA ASN A 116 10.25 -5.37 45.90
C ASN A 116 10.53 -6.87 45.99
N ASP A 117 9.63 -7.71 45.48
CA ASP A 117 9.69 -9.17 45.64
C ASP A 117 10.16 -9.94 44.39
N TRP A 118 10.19 -9.30 43.22
CA TRP A 118 10.52 -9.87 41.91
C TRP A 118 9.63 -11.04 41.48
N GLN A 119 8.44 -11.17 42.08
CA GLN A 119 7.53 -12.28 41.79
C GLN A 119 6.54 -11.92 40.69
N ASP A 120 6.53 -12.68 39.59
CA ASP A 120 5.60 -12.50 38.47
C ASP A 120 4.24 -13.17 38.72
N VAL A 121 3.59 -12.78 39.81
CA VAL A 121 2.23 -13.21 40.15
C VAL A 121 1.16 -12.52 39.31
N THR A 122 -0.06 -13.07 39.33
CA THR A 122 -1.23 -12.47 38.66
C THR A 122 -1.48 -11.04 39.16
N ARG A 123 -1.58 -10.08 38.23
CA ARG A 123 -1.92 -8.67 38.52
C ARG A 123 -2.97 -8.19 37.54
N ASN A 124 -3.99 -7.48 38.03
CA ASN A 124 -5.10 -6.99 37.22
C ASN A 124 -5.78 -8.08 36.36
N GLY A 125 -5.94 -9.29 36.92
CA GLY A 125 -6.50 -10.44 36.20
C GLY A 125 -5.59 -11.06 35.13
N ILE A 126 -4.35 -10.58 34.97
CA ILE A 126 -3.39 -11.10 33.99
C ILE A 126 -2.39 -11.99 34.71
N GLU A 127 -2.35 -13.27 34.34
CA GLU A 127 -1.31 -14.20 34.80
C GLU A 127 0.05 -13.85 34.17
N LYS A 128 1.11 -13.85 34.99
CA LYS A 128 2.50 -13.58 34.62
C LYS A 128 2.69 -12.33 33.72
N PRO A 129 2.20 -11.16 34.18
CA PRO A 129 2.18 -9.94 33.38
C PRO A 129 3.57 -9.44 33.00
N VAL A 130 4.59 -9.64 33.83
CA VAL A 130 5.95 -9.17 33.55
C VAL A 130 6.57 -10.03 32.46
N SER A 131 6.42 -11.35 32.51
CA SER A 131 6.86 -12.25 31.45
C SER A 131 6.18 -11.88 30.12
N LYS A 132 4.89 -11.54 30.16
CA LYS A 132 4.14 -11.08 28.98
C LYS A 132 4.66 -9.74 28.46
N TYR A 133 5.02 -8.81 29.33
CA TYR A 133 5.65 -7.54 28.93
C TYR A 133 6.98 -7.78 28.23
N VAL A 134 7.87 -8.56 28.84
CA VAL A 134 9.18 -8.88 28.26
C VAL A 134 9.01 -9.54 26.89
N ASN A 135 8.18 -10.58 26.78
CA ASN A 135 7.93 -11.26 25.50
C ASN A 135 7.25 -10.36 24.45
N HIS A 136 6.44 -9.38 24.87
CA HIS A 136 5.75 -8.49 23.96
C HIS A 136 6.65 -7.38 23.42
N VAL A 137 7.51 -6.83 24.27
CA VAL A 137 8.29 -5.62 23.97
C VAL A 137 9.73 -5.95 23.56
N TRP A 138 10.32 -6.98 24.14
CA TRP A 138 11.76 -7.27 24.05
C TRP A 138 11.98 -8.74 23.65
N ASP A 139 11.95 -9.01 22.34
CA ASP A 139 12.19 -10.34 21.78
C ASP A 139 13.65 -10.78 22.06
N GLY A 140 13.88 -12.03 22.48
CA GLY A 140 15.23 -12.55 22.71
C GLY A 140 15.83 -12.34 24.11
N ILE A 141 15.06 -11.88 25.10
CA ILE A 141 15.44 -11.91 26.53
C ILE A 141 14.35 -12.57 27.39
N THR A 142 14.76 -13.23 28.47
CA THR A 142 13.84 -13.84 29.45
C THR A 142 13.47 -12.86 30.57
N ILE A 143 12.49 -13.22 31.41
CA ILE A 143 12.20 -12.45 32.62
C ILE A 143 13.39 -12.38 33.59
N ASP A 144 14.17 -13.46 33.71
CA ASP A 144 15.35 -13.49 34.58
C ASP A 144 16.43 -12.54 34.07
N ASP A 145 16.65 -12.51 32.75
CA ASP A 145 17.52 -11.52 32.10
C ASP A 145 17.03 -10.10 32.42
N TYR A 146 15.75 -9.82 32.21
CA TYR A 146 15.15 -8.53 32.48
C TYR A 146 15.26 -8.11 33.96
N ILE A 147 15.09 -9.04 34.91
CA ILE A 147 15.29 -8.77 36.35
C ILE A 147 16.74 -8.36 36.63
N THR A 148 17.74 -8.86 35.90
CA THR A 148 19.13 -8.39 36.05
C THR A 148 19.29 -6.91 35.71
N LEU A 149 18.57 -6.42 34.69
CA LEU A 149 18.50 -4.99 34.37
C LEU A 149 17.87 -4.21 35.54
N LEU A 150 16.74 -4.67 36.05
CA LEU A 150 16.01 -4.00 37.14
C LEU A 150 16.78 -4.00 38.46
N LYS A 151 17.65 -4.98 38.68
CA LYS A 151 18.59 -5.03 39.81
C LYS A 151 19.85 -4.18 39.59
N LYS A 152 19.90 -3.38 38.52
CA LYS A 152 21.02 -2.49 38.18
C LYS A 152 22.32 -3.24 37.85
N ALA A 153 22.22 -4.50 37.43
CA ALA A 153 23.35 -5.39 37.17
C ALA A 153 23.07 -6.27 35.93
N PRO A 154 22.98 -5.66 34.72
CA PRO A 154 22.59 -6.38 33.50
C PRO A 154 23.59 -7.48 33.17
N ASN A 155 23.08 -8.68 32.87
CA ASN A 155 23.92 -9.79 32.43
C ASN A 155 24.40 -9.60 30.97
N LYS A 156 25.21 -10.56 30.47
CA LYS A 156 25.77 -10.49 29.10
C LYS A 156 24.68 -10.43 28.03
N THR A 157 23.56 -11.11 28.22
CA THR A 157 22.43 -11.11 27.27
C THR A 157 21.86 -9.70 27.18
N VAL A 158 21.46 -9.11 28.31
CA VAL A 158 20.90 -7.75 28.38
C VAL A 158 21.89 -6.70 27.92
N ALA A 159 23.16 -6.78 28.32
CA ALA A 159 24.18 -5.80 27.94
C ALA A 159 24.38 -5.72 26.42
N ASN A 160 24.13 -6.82 25.70
CA ASN A 160 24.19 -6.89 24.24
C ASN A 160 22.82 -6.66 23.57
N HIS A 161 21.73 -6.65 24.33
CA HIS A 161 20.37 -6.48 23.84
C HIS A 161 20.03 -5.02 23.53
N GLU A 162 19.02 -4.81 22.67
CA GLU A 162 18.58 -3.48 22.23
C GLU A 162 18.05 -2.61 23.38
N ILE A 163 17.33 -3.18 24.36
CA ILE A 163 16.82 -2.46 25.54
C ILE A 163 17.94 -1.66 26.25
N TYR A 164 19.07 -2.29 26.50
CA TYR A 164 20.19 -1.68 27.22
C TYR A 164 20.93 -0.67 26.34
N LYS A 165 21.13 -1.01 25.06
CA LYS A 165 21.77 -0.14 24.07
C LYS A 165 20.96 1.13 23.86
N GLU A 166 19.63 1.04 23.74
CA GLU A 166 18.74 2.18 23.56
C GLU A 166 18.78 3.10 24.78
N TYR A 167 18.72 2.55 26.01
CA TYR A 167 18.84 3.36 27.22
C TYR A 167 20.19 4.06 27.34
N ARG A 168 21.31 3.35 27.15
CA ARG A 168 22.64 3.97 27.17
C ARG A 168 22.83 5.02 26.07
N LYS A 169 22.18 4.82 24.92
CA LYS A 169 22.24 5.77 23.80
C LYS A 169 21.44 7.04 24.06
N LYS A 170 20.21 6.91 24.59
CA LYS A 170 19.23 8.01 24.67
C LYS A 170 19.21 8.74 26.01
N ILE A 171 19.41 8.04 27.12
CA ILE A 171 19.40 8.65 28.46
C ILE A 171 20.79 9.24 28.72
N LYS A 172 20.87 10.58 28.75
CA LYS A 172 22.12 11.34 28.94
C LYS A 172 22.19 11.90 30.36
N ILE A 173 22.49 11.02 31.33
CA ILE A 173 22.63 11.38 32.74
C ILE A 173 24.10 11.24 33.16
N LYS A 174 24.58 12.15 34.01
CA LYS A 174 26.01 12.26 34.35
C LYS A 174 26.47 11.20 35.36
N THR A 175 25.60 10.73 36.24
CA THR A 175 25.96 9.76 37.28
C THR A 175 25.29 8.41 37.03
N GLU A 176 26.01 7.31 37.28
CA GLU A 176 25.45 5.96 37.16
C GLU A 176 24.25 5.75 38.12
N LYS A 177 24.28 6.33 39.32
CA LYS A 177 23.17 6.24 40.28
C LYS A 177 21.87 6.83 39.73
N GLU A 178 21.93 8.04 39.20
CA GLU A 178 20.75 8.71 38.62
C GLU A 178 20.30 8.00 37.34
N PHE A 179 21.24 7.54 36.51
CA PHE A 179 20.93 6.76 35.32
C PHE A 179 20.10 5.52 35.65
N TRP A 180 20.50 4.76 36.69
CA TRP A 180 19.75 3.58 37.10
C TRP A 180 18.41 3.93 37.73
N ASN A 181 18.31 5.00 38.51
CA ASN A 181 17.02 5.42 39.06
C ASN A 181 16.03 5.79 37.95
N GLU A 182 16.49 6.49 36.92
CA GLU A 182 15.68 6.85 35.74
C GLU A 182 15.15 5.61 35.01
N ILE A 183 15.99 4.61 34.73
CA ILE A 183 15.55 3.35 34.10
C ILE A 183 14.47 2.67 34.93
N ILE A 184 14.64 2.59 36.24
CA ILE A 184 13.67 1.90 37.11
C ILE A 184 12.32 2.60 37.10
N GLU A 185 12.28 3.93 37.15
CA GLU A 185 11.00 4.66 37.06
C GLU A 185 10.36 4.52 35.68
N ILE A 186 11.14 4.56 34.59
CA ILE A 186 10.64 4.32 33.23
C ILE A 186 10.05 2.91 33.11
N GLU A 187 10.76 1.88 33.56
CA GLU A 187 10.29 0.49 33.47
C GLU A 187 9.08 0.23 34.37
N LYS A 188 9.06 0.82 35.56
CA LYS A 188 7.90 0.78 36.46
C LYS A 188 6.67 1.40 35.81
N GLU A 189 6.83 2.53 35.16
CA GLU A 189 5.75 3.19 34.43
C GLU A 189 5.29 2.37 33.21
N LYS A 190 6.22 1.89 32.39
CA LYS A 190 5.92 1.05 31.23
C LYS A 190 5.16 -0.20 31.62
N LEU A 191 5.63 -0.91 32.65
CA LEU A 191 4.98 -2.11 33.15
C LEU A 191 3.58 -1.80 33.68
N TYR A 192 3.42 -0.69 34.40
CA TYR A 192 2.10 -0.22 34.84
C TYR A 192 1.12 -0.03 33.68
N TYR A 193 1.49 0.74 32.67
CA TYR A 193 0.61 0.99 31.53
C TYR A 193 0.42 -0.25 30.66
N PHE A 194 1.44 -1.10 30.51
CA PHE A 194 1.32 -2.37 29.80
C PHE A 194 0.23 -3.24 30.42
N ILE A 195 0.28 -3.47 31.74
CA ILE A 195 -0.70 -4.30 32.45
C ILE A 195 -2.10 -3.68 32.40
N LEU A 196 -2.17 -2.34 32.46
CA LEU A 196 -3.43 -1.60 32.40
C LEU A 196 -4.16 -1.78 31.06
N VAL A 197 -3.43 -1.90 29.95
CA VAL A 197 -4.00 -1.96 28.60
C VAL A 197 -3.96 -3.36 27.96
N TYR A 198 -3.22 -4.31 28.53
CA TYR A 198 -2.93 -5.63 27.93
C TYR A 198 -4.17 -6.41 27.48
N SER A 199 -5.20 -6.45 28.33
CA SER A 199 -6.44 -7.20 28.07
C SER A 199 -7.45 -6.44 27.22
N GLN A 200 -7.23 -5.15 26.98
CA GLN A 200 -8.22 -4.27 26.36
C GLN A 200 -8.20 -4.40 24.84
N LYS A 201 -9.39 -4.53 24.25
CA LYS A 201 -9.62 -4.48 22.81
C LYS A 201 -10.25 -3.14 22.44
N THR A 202 -9.97 -2.66 21.24
CA THR A 202 -10.48 -1.39 20.72
C THR A 202 -10.90 -1.57 19.26
N VAL A 203 -12.09 -1.10 18.92
CA VAL A 203 -12.54 -0.99 17.53
C VAL A 203 -11.95 0.29 16.93
N LEU A 204 -11.27 0.18 15.81
CA LEU A 204 -10.76 1.32 15.05
C LEU A 204 -11.61 1.49 13.78
N VAL A 205 -12.21 2.65 13.61
CA VAL A 205 -12.93 3.05 12.40
C VAL A 205 -12.05 4.02 11.62
N LYS A 206 -11.78 3.76 10.35
CA LYS A 206 -11.11 4.71 9.44
C LYS A 206 -12.07 5.13 8.35
N THR A 207 -12.29 6.43 8.18
CA THR A 207 -13.17 6.95 7.13
C THR A 207 -12.59 6.83 5.73
N GLY A 208 -11.27 6.67 5.60
CA GLY A 208 -10.58 6.67 4.30
C GLY A 208 -10.01 8.04 3.95
N GLU A 209 -9.53 8.21 2.71
CA GLU A 209 -8.94 9.45 2.22
C GLU A 209 -9.69 9.97 0.98
N LYS A 210 -9.70 11.30 0.80
CA LYS A 210 -10.23 11.96 -0.41
C LYS A 210 -11.67 11.53 -0.75
N ASN A 211 -11.88 10.90 -1.90
CA ASN A 211 -13.21 10.50 -2.34
C ASN A 211 -13.75 9.35 -1.48
N ASP A 212 -12.91 8.42 -1.04
CA ASP A 212 -13.35 7.30 -0.19
C ASP A 212 -13.88 7.83 1.14
N GLU A 213 -13.22 8.86 1.69
CA GLU A 213 -13.68 9.56 2.88
C GLU A 213 -15.09 10.14 2.69
N LYS A 214 -15.31 10.92 1.62
CA LYS A 214 -16.62 11.52 1.33
C LYS A 214 -17.72 10.47 1.20
N HIS A 215 -17.45 9.38 0.46
CA HIS A 215 -18.41 8.30 0.28
C HIS A 215 -18.76 7.63 1.61
N PHE A 216 -17.77 7.40 2.47
CA PHE A 216 -18.00 6.81 3.78
C PHE A 216 -18.77 7.75 4.73
N LEU A 217 -18.46 9.05 4.70
CA LEU A 217 -19.17 10.07 5.47
C LEU A 217 -20.61 10.27 4.97
N GLY A 218 -20.86 10.09 3.67
CA GLY A 218 -22.16 10.28 3.03
C GLY A 218 -22.43 11.71 2.54
N TYR A 219 -21.46 12.62 2.66
CA TYR A 219 -21.62 14.01 2.27
C TYR A 219 -20.34 14.64 1.67
N GLU A 220 -20.52 15.75 0.97
CA GLU A 220 -19.46 16.63 0.50
C GLU A 220 -19.81 18.11 0.68
N PHE A 221 -18.81 19.00 0.65
CA PHE A 221 -19.03 20.44 0.75
C PHE A 221 -18.92 21.10 -0.61
N SER A 222 -19.89 21.94 -0.95
CA SER A 222 -19.90 22.76 -2.15
C SER A 222 -19.54 24.20 -1.79
N ASN A 223 -18.60 24.77 -2.54
CA ASN A 223 -18.28 26.21 -2.54
C ASN A 223 -18.93 26.93 -3.74
N ARG A 224 -19.79 26.26 -4.50
CA ARG A 224 -20.41 26.85 -5.68
C ARG A 224 -21.40 27.91 -5.24
N ARG A 225 -21.25 29.13 -5.78
CA ARG A 225 -22.16 30.25 -5.50
C ARG A 225 -23.62 29.87 -5.76
N GLY A 226 -24.48 30.03 -4.76
CA GLY A 226 -25.89 29.63 -4.79
C GLY A 226 -26.14 28.14 -4.51
N SER A 227 -25.13 27.41 -4.05
CA SER A 227 -25.24 26.00 -3.62
C SER A 227 -24.19 25.70 -2.55
N GLU A 228 -23.84 26.68 -1.73
CA GLU A 228 -22.84 26.54 -0.67
C GLU A 228 -23.36 25.61 0.44
N GLY A 229 -22.46 24.83 1.05
CA GLY A 229 -22.79 24.00 2.20
C GLY A 229 -22.61 22.50 1.97
N ILE A 230 -23.17 21.70 2.88
CA ILE A 230 -23.06 20.24 2.90
C ILE A 230 -24.14 19.65 2.00
N HIS A 231 -23.75 18.76 1.09
CA HIS A 231 -24.63 18.03 0.18
C HIS A 231 -24.40 16.52 0.27
N PRO A 232 -25.44 15.71 0.05
CA PRO A 232 -25.28 14.26 -0.08
C PRO A 232 -24.38 13.92 -1.28
N VAL A 233 -23.53 12.91 -1.11
CA VAL A 233 -22.63 12.45 -2.20
C VAL A 233 -23.38 11.82 -3.36
N GLN A 234 -24.61 11.33 -3.12
CA GLN A 234 -25.49 10.78 -4.15
C GLN A 234 -26.66 11.72 -4.39
N ARG A 235 -26.91 12.06 -5.66
CA ARG A 235 -28.06 12.88 -6.05
C ARG A 235 -29.36 12.15 -5.68
N SER A 236 -30.35 12.93 -5.24
CA SER A 236 -31.68 12.45 -4.85
C SER A 236 -31.72 11.55 -3.60
N LYS A 237 -30.62 11.43 -2.86
CA LYS A 237 -30.59 10.79 -1.53
C LYS A 237 -30.30 11.82 -0.45
N THR A 238 -30.70 11.51 0.77
CA THR A 238 -30.29 12.21 1.98
C THR A 238 -28.88 11.80 2.42
N ILE A 239 -28.28 12.56 3.34
CA ILE A 239 -26.98 12.21 3.92
C ILE A 239 -27.08 10.91 4.72
N ASP A 240 -28.19 10.71 5.44
CA ASP A 240 -28.44 9.53 6.27
C ASP A 240 -28.55 8.25 5.42
N GLU A 241 -29.15 8.34 4.23
CA GLU A 241 -29.17 7.25 3.26
C GLU A 241 -27.79 6.97 2.64
N CYS A 242 -26.89 7.95 2.63
CA CYS A 242 -25.56 7.83 2.04
C CYS A 242 -24.48 7.39 3.04
N THR A 243 -24.59 7.77 4.31
CA THR A 243 -23.52 7.62 5.29
C THR A 243 -23.27 6.15 5.67
N CYS A 244 -22.02 5.76 5.85
CA CYS A 244 -21.64 4.47 6.43
C CYS A 244 -21.40 4.55 7.94
N LEU A 245 -21.57 5.73 8.56
CA LEU A 245 -21.25 5.93 9.97
C LEU A 245 -22.30 5.33 10.90
N PHE A 246 -23.58 5.59 10.64
CA PHE A 246 -24.68 5.19 11.50
C PHE A 246 -25.97 4.89 10.71
N ASP A 247 -26.95 4.38 11.42
CA ASP A 247 -28.34 4.18 11.00
C ASP A 247 -29.19 4.73 12.16
N ASP A 248 -30.08 5.66 11.84
CA ASP A 248 -30.91 6.41 12.77
C ASP A 248 -32.12 5.60 13.27
N GLU A 249 -32.53 4.59 12.51
CA GLU A 249 -33.62 3.68 12.86
C GLU A 249 -33.12 2.42 13.57
N ARG A 250 -31.87 2.00 13.32
CA ARG A 250 -31.32 0.72 13.81
C ARG A 250 -29.90 0.83 14.37
N PHE A 251 -29.76 0.49 15.65
CA PHE A 251 -28.46 0.46 16.34
C PHE A 251 -27.52 -0.70 15.92
N ASP A 252 -28.03 -1.71 15.21
CA ASP A 252 -27.31 -2.95 14.91
C ASP A 252 -27.14 -3.26 13.42
N ASN A 253 -27.30 -2.26 12.56
CA ASN A 253 -27.10 -2.41 11.12
C ASN A 253 -25.65 -2.80 10.79
N PRO A 254 -25.35 -4.04 10.33
CA PRO A 254 -23.98 -4.50 10.14
C PRO A 254 -23.24 -3.75 9.03
N ALA A 255 -23.96 -3.04 8.15
CA ALA A 255 -23.37 -2.19 7.11
C ALA A 255 -22.93 -0.80 7.60
N LYS A 256 -23.04 -0.49 8.91
CA LYS A 256 -22.67 0.81 9.49
C LYS A 256 -21.61 0.68 10.59
N ALA A 257 -20.77 1.71 10.73
CA ALA A 257 -19.69 1.74 11.72
C ALA A 257 -20.19 1.71 13.18
N SER A 258 -21.30 2.41 13.47
CA SER A 258 -21.91 2.52 14.79
C SER A 258 -22.21 1.16 15.42
N THR A 259 -22.61 0.17 14.63
CA THR A 259 -22.87 -1.21 15.08
C THR A 259 -21.66 -1.82 15.75
N TYR A 260 -20.47 -1.66 15.18
CA TYR A 260 -19.25 -2.24 15.74
C TYR A 260 -18.81 -1.53 17.02
N ILE A 261 -19.06 -0.22 17.11
CA ILE A 261 -18.83 0.57 18.33
C ILE A 261 -19.81 0.14 19.43
N TYR A 262 -21.09 -0.03 19.09
CA TYR A 262 -22.12 -0.53 19.99
C TYR A 262 -21.79 -1.94 20.52
N LYS A 263 -21.37 -2.85 19.64
CA LYS A 263 -20.94 -4.21 20.01
C LYS A 263 -19.68 -4.19 20.89
N ALA A 264 -18.72 -3.30 20.63
CA ALA A 264 -17.56 -3.12 21.50
C ALA A 264 -17.96 -2.71 22.92
N PHE A 265 -18.91 -1.77 23.08
CA PHE A 265 -19.45 -1.47 24.40
C PHE A 265 -20.15 -2.68 25.03
N ALA A 266 -20.85 -3.51 24.25
CA ALA A 266 -21.43 -4.76 24.77
C ALA A 266 -20.37 -5.84 25.12
N GLY A 267 -19.08 -5.60 24.85
CA GLY A 267 -18.00 -6.56 25.04
C GLY A 267 -17.86 -7.58 23.89
N ASP A 268 -18.66 -7.44 22.83
CA ASP A 268 -18.63 -8.29 21.64
C ASP A 268 -17.69 -7.70 20.58
N TYR A 269 -16.41 -7.98 20.73
CA TYR A 269 -15.39 -7.63 19.75
C TYR A 269 -15.25 -8.66 18.63
N GLU A 270 -16.03 -9.75 18.63
CA GLU A 270 -15.89 -10.85 17.66
C GLU A 270 -17.02 -10.87 16.61
N TYR A 271 -18.09 -10.08 16.80
CA TYR A 271 -19.19 -9.90 15.85
C TYR A 271 -18.72 -9.88 14.37
N PRO A 272 -19.29 -10.64 13.44
CA PRO A 272 -18.76 -10.66 12.06
C PRO A 272 -18.75 -9.27 11.39
N ILE A 273 -17.64 -8.90 10.73
CA ILE A 273 -17.56 -7.66 9.95
C ILE A 273 -18.19 -7.89 8.57
N HIS A 274 -19.21 -7.08 8.26
CA HIS A 274 -19.89 -7.07 6.97
C HIS A 274 -18.94 -6.73 5.82
N GLU A 275 -19.17 -7.31 4.64
CA GLU A 275 -18.27 -7.17 3.48
C GLU A 275 -17.97 -5.70 3.14
N SER A 276 -19.00 -4.85 3.16
CA SER A 276 -18.88 -3.42 2.87
C SER A 276 -18.06 -2.63 3.88
N MET A 277 -17.76 -3.20 5.06
CA MET A 277 -17.09 -2.51 6.16
C MET A 277 -15.65 -3.00 6.40
N LYS A 278 -15.20 -4.03 5.68
CA LYS A 278 -13.85 -4.64 5.86
C LYS A 278 -12.69 -3.66 5.63
N ALA A 279 -12.89 -2.64 4.80
CA ALA A 279 -11.87 -1.62 4.52
C ALA A 279 -11.79 -0.54 5.62
N ASN A 280 -12.82 -0.41 6.47
CA ASN A 280 -12.97 0.71 7.39
C ASN A 280 -12.95 0.29 8.86
N ILE A 281 -13.36 -0.94 9.19
CA ILE A 281 -13.46 -1.44 10.56
C ILE A 281 -12.32 -2.39 10.87
N PHE A 282 -11.58 -2.08 11.93
CA PHE A 282 -10.45 -2.86 12.42
C PHE A 282 -10.61 -3.15 13.90
N ARG A 283 -9.99 -4.26 14.34
CA ARG A 283 -9.98 -4.69 15.75
C ARG A 283 -8.54 -4.79 16.20
N LEU A 284 -8.20 -3.99 17.19
CA LEU A 284 -6.84 -3.92 17.71
C LEU A 284 -6.87 -4.24 19.21
N ARG A 285 -5.78 -4.79 19.73
CA ARG A 285 -5.55 -4.78 21.18
C ARG A 285 -4.92 -3.43 21.51
N LEU A 286 -5.39 -2.77 22.56
CA LEU A 286 -4.89 -1.45 22.93
C LEU A 286 -3.38 -1.48 23.24
N VAL A 287 -2.87 -2.59 23.79
CA VAL A 287 -1.42 -2.79 24.00
C VAL A 287 -0.60 -2.70 22.72
N ASP A 288 -1.12 -3.14 21.58
CA ASP A 288 -0.44 -3.08 20.29
C ASP A 288 -0.45 -1.65 19.69
N MET A 289 -1.28 -0.76 20.25
CA MET A 289 -1.39 0.64 19.85
C MET A 289 -0.39 1.53 20.60
N LEU A 290 0.20 1.06 21.71
CA LEU A 290 1.23 1.78 22.46
C LEU A 290 2.63 1.34 22.04
N THR A 291 3.63 2.18 22.32
CA THR A 291 5.04 1.93 21.99
C THR A 291 5.87 1.85 23.27
N PHE A 292 6.32 0.65 23.64
CA PHE A 292 7.03 0.38 24.89
C PHE A 292 8.54 0.18 24.72
N ASP A 293 9.02 0.00 23.49
CA ASP A 293 10.39 -0.35 23.11
C ASP A 293 11.34 0.87 22.97
N ARG A 294 10.87 2.07 23.32
CA ARG A 294 11.66 3.32 23.24
C ARG A 294 12.16 3.76 24.60
N ALA A 295 13.28 4.49 24.65
CA ALA A 295 13.78 5.01 25.92
C ALA A 295 12.79 5.94 26.63
N GLY A 296 12.16 6.87 25.90
CA GLY A 296 11.07 7.70 26.41
C GLY A 296 9.70 7.04 26.22
N PHE A 297 8.76 7.32 27.13
CA PHE A 297 7.43 6.72 27.10
C PHE A 297 6.32 7.79 27.19
N GLU A 298 5.89 8.30 26.04
CA GLU A 298 4.89 9.37 25.91
C GLU A 298 3.43 8.88 25.82
N LYS A 299 3.21 7.56 26.03
CA LYS A 299 1.88 6.91 25.99
C LYS A 299 1.10 7.20 24.69
N ASN A 300 1.82 7.40 23.58
CA ASN A 300 1.20 7.65 22.28
C ASN A 300 0.32 6.46 21.88
N ILE A 301 -0.87 6.76 21.33
CA ILE A 301 -1.84 5.76 20.89
C ILE A 301 -1.84 5.76 19.36
N SER A 302 -1.16 4.78 18.77
CA SER A 302 -1.08 4.63 17.32
C SER A 302 -2.33 3.98 16.74
N THR A 303 -2.94 4.64 15.76
CA THR A 303 -4.00 4.06 14.91
C THR A 303 -3.44 3.43 13.63
N ALA A 304 -2.12 3.29 13.52
CA ALA A 304 -1.49 2.63 12.38
C ALA A 304 -1.70 1.12 12.50
N ILE A 305 -2.27 0.51 11.46
CA ILE A 305 -2.46 -0.94 11.40
C ILE A 305 -1.11 -1.56 11.04
N LYS A 306 -0.37 -2.02 12.04
CA LYS A 306 0.87 -2.78 11.81
C LYS A 306 0.51 -4.18 11.32
N LYS A 307 0.42 -4.36 10.00
CA LYS A 307 0.42 -5.70 9.41
C LYS A 307 1.76 -6.33 9.75
N LYS A 308 1.77 -7.36 10.60
CA LYS A 308 2.96 -8.19 10.79
C LYS A 308 2.98 -9.22 9.68
N VAL A 309 4.11 -9.29 8.97
CA VAL A 309 4.38 -10.37 8.02
C VAL A 309 4.32 -11.69 8.79
N LYS A 310 3.31 -12.52 8.52
CA LYS A 310 3.19 -13.85 9.10
C LYS A 310 3.58 -14.87 8.04
N ILE A 311 4.75 -15.47 8.22
CA ILE A 311 5.22 -16.55 7.36
C ILE A 311 5.00 -17.86 8.10
N GLU A 312 4.20 -18.75 7.51
CA GLU A 312 4.17 -20.15 7.94
C GLU A 312 5.38 -20.86 7.32
N SER A 313 6.21 -21.48 8.16
CA SER A 313 7.36 -22.24 7.67
C SER A 313 7.67 -23.47 8.53
N LYS A 314 8.19 -24.50 7.86
CA LYS A 314 8.84 -25.68 8.44
C LYS A 314 10.17 -25.37 9.11
N TRP A 315 10.72 -24.16 8.92
CA TRP A 315 12.03 -23.74 9.38
C TRP A 315 11.96 -22.50 10.26
N ASP A 316 12.99 -22.31 11.08
CA ASP A 316 13.08 -21.12 11.93
C ASP A 316 13.13 -19.84 11.09
N LEU A 317 12.40 -18.84 11.57
CA LEU A 317 12.39 -17.50 10.98
C LEU A 317 13.49 -16.66 11.60
N VAL A 318 14.37 -16.12 10.75
CA VAL A 318 15.51 -15.29 11.16
C VAL A 318 15.35 -13.90 10.56
N THR A 319 15.66 -12.85 11.31
CA THR A 319 15.61 -11.47 10.79
C THR A 319 16.59 -11.29 9.65
N ILE A 320 16.15 -10.61 8.58
CA ILE A 320 16.92 -10.49 7.35
C ILE A 320 18.23 -9.72 7.55
N ASP A 321 18.28 -8.78 8.50
CA ASP A 321 19.47 -8.00 8.84
C ASP A 321 20.64 -8.85 9.38
N LEU A 322 20.34 -10.00 9.99
CA LEU A 322 21.35 -10.98 10.38
C LEU A 322 21.95 -11.69 9.17
N LEU A 323 21.23 -11.75 8.05
CA LEU A 323 21.54 -12.56 6.87
C LEU A 323 22.07 -11.74 5.70
N VAL A 324 21.71 -10.45 5.62
CA VAL A 324 22.15 -9.53 4.56
C VAL A 324 22.68 -8.21 5.13
N GLN A 325 23.63 -7.60 4.43
CA GLN A 325 24.02 -6.20 4.65
C GLN A 325 23.15 -5.31 3.76
N ILE A 326 22.58 -4.25 4.35
CA ILE A 326 21.72 -3.30 3.64
C ILE A 326 22.49 -2.00 3.40
N VAL A 327 22.79 -1.71 2.13
CA VAL A 327 23.48 -0.48 1.71
C VAL A 327 22.47 0.47 1.10
N ARG A 328 22.42 1.72 1.59
CA ARG A 328 21.57 2.78 1.03
C ARG A 328 22.23 3.42 -0.17
N GLY A 329 21.43 3.79 -1.16
CA GLY A 329 21.92 4.47 -2.36
C GLY A 329 22.47 5.88 -2.10
N ALA A 330 22.92 6.51 -3.19
CA ALA A 330 23.56 7.82 -3.19
C ALA A 330 22.50 8.94 -3.22
N THR A 331 22.58 9.83 -2.23
CA THR A 331 21.83 11.09 -2.21
C THR A 331 22.75 12.21 -2.63
N TYR A 332 22.29 13.08 -3.52
CA TYR A 332 23.05 14.17 -4.10
C TYR A 332 22.13 15.37 -4.36
N SER A 333 22.71 16.58 -4.35
CA SER A 333 22.01 17.80 -4.76
C SER A 333 21.89 17.86 -6.29
N LYS A 334 20.85 18.56 -6.78
CA LYS A 334 20.58 18.70 -8.23
C LYS A 334 21.72 19.37 -9.00
N GLU A 335 22.53 20.19 -8.35
CA GLU A 335 23.69 20.87 -8.93
C GLU A 335 24.77 19.91 -9.46
N TYR A 336 24.88 18.71 -8.90
CA TYR A 336 25.81 17.67 -9.36
C TYR A 336 25.22 16.80 -10.47
N GLN A 337 23.95 17.01 -10.85
CA GLN A 337 23.35 16.25 -11.93
C GLN A 337 23.80 16.80 -13.27
N SER A 338 24.32 15.92 -14.13
CA SER A 338 24.71 16.24 -15.48
C SER A 338 23.65 15.78 -16.49
N ASN A 339 23.48 16.57 -17.55
CA ASN A 339 22.69 16.16 -18.73
C ASN A 339 23.54 15.37 -19.74
N THR A 340 24.86 15.36 -19.57
CA THR A 340 25.79 14.56 -20.39
C THR A 340 26.18 13.29 -19.66
N LYS A 341 26.44 12.22 -20.43
CA LYS A 341 26.87 10.94 -19.89
C LYS A 341 28.25 11.07 -19.23
N THR A 342 28.36 10.57 -18.01
CA THR A 342 29.59 10.55 -17.21
C THR A 342 29.90 9.14 -16.74
N SER A 343 31.03 8.97 -16.05
CA SER A 343 31.39 7.71 -15.40
C SER A 343 30.53 7.38 -14.17
N ASN A 344 29.89 8.40 -13.58
CA ASN A 344 29.06 8.31 -12.38
C ASN A 344 27.59 8.11 -12.75
N ILE A 345 27.21 6.86 -13.04
CA ILE A 345 25.85 6.50 -13.48
C ILE A 345 25.01 6.03 -12.29
N ILE A 346 23.92 6.74 -12.01
CA ILE A 346 22.94 6.43 -10.97
C ILE A 346 21.71 5.75 -11.58
N LEU A 347 21.26 4.65 -10.99
CA LEU A 347 20.01 3.99 -11.34
C LEU A 347 18.93 4.19 -10.28
N THR A 348 17.70 4.40 -10.75
CA THR A 348 16.48 4.51 -9.95
C THR A 348 15.58 3.28 -10.12
N ALA A 349 14.44 3.25 -9.44
CA ALA A 349 13.45 2.18 -9.49
C ALA A 349 12.88 1.91 -10.89
N ASP A 350 13.04 2.85 -11.83
CA ASP A 350 12.62 2.70 -13.23
C ASP A 350 13.36 1.55 -13.95
N ASN A 351 14.52 1.14 -13.43
CA ASN A 351 15.35 0.07 -13.98
C ASN A 351 15.04 -1.32 -13.40
N ILE A 352 13.95 -1.42 -12.61
CA ILE A 352 13.43 -2.67 -12.06
C ILE A 352 12.00 -2.85 -12.56
N THR A 353 11.76 -3.95 -13.28
CA THR A 353 10.40 -4.29 -13.74
C THR A 353 9.51 -4.76 -12.58
N LEU A 354 8.20 -4.87 -12.80
CA LEU A 354 7.29 -5.36 -11.76
C LEU A 354 7.56 -6.81 -11.37
N ASP A 355 7.93 -7.64 -12.36
CA ASP A 355 8.33 -9.05 -12.21
C ASP A 355 9.78 -9.22 -11.72
N GLY A 356 10.52 -8.14 -11.50
CA GLY A 356 11.82 -8.15 -10.83
C GLY A 356 13.00 -8.46 -11.75
N GLU A 357 12.88 -8.15 -13.04
CA GLU A 357 13.97 -8.15 -14.00
C GLU A 357 14.77 -6.83 -13.90
N PHE A 358 16.09 -6.93 -14.07
CA PHE A 358 16.99 -5.79 -14.16
C PHE A 358 17.13 -5.34 -15.62
N ILE A 359 16.56 -4.19 -15.96
CA ILE A 359 16.63 -3.62 -17.31
C ILE A 359 17.01 -2.16 -17.19
N VAL A 360 18.14 -1.78 -17.78
CA VAL A 360 18.58 -0.38 -17.79
C VAL A 360 17.75 0.39 -18.82
N THR A 361 16.73 1.08 -18.35
CA THR A 361 15.83 1.91 -19.15
C THR A 361 16.10 3.40 -18.97
N LYS A 362 16.70 3.79 -17.84
CA LYS A 362 16.94 5.18 -17.47
C LYS A 362 18.21 5.33 -16.63
N GLU A 363 19.16 6.04 -17.21
CA GLU A 363 20.43 6.42 -16.58
C GLU A 363 20.34 7.88 -16.11
N LEU A 364 20.78 8.15 -14.88
CA LEU A 364 21.05 9.51 -14.40
C LEU A 364 22.56 9.67 -14.25
N TYR A 365 23.08 10.85 -14.58
CA TYR A 365 24.51 11.11 -14.57
C TYR A 365 24.84 12.15 -13.51
N LEU A 366 25.90 11.90 -12.72
CA LEU A 366 26.50 12.92 -11.88
C LEU A 366 27.79 13.43 -12.50
N THR A 367 28.18 14.66 -12.20
CA THR A 367 29.46 15.22 -12.67
C THR A 367 30.64 14.31 -12.28
N ASP A 368 31.67 14.22 -13.14
CA ASP A 368 32.81 13.31 -12.89
C ASP A 368 33.63 13.68 -11.64
N ASN A 369 33.55 14.94 -11.19
CA ASN A 369 34.18 15.37 -9.94
C ASN A 369 33.40 14.95 -8.67
N TYR A 370 32.18 14.42 -8.81
CA TYR A 370 31.39 13.96 -7.66
C TYR A 370 31.87 12.57 -7.23
N VAL A 371 32.35 12.46 -5.98
CA VAL A 371 32.88 11.19 -5.45
C VAL A 371 31.76 10.38 -4.81
N ILE A 372 31.40 9.25 -5.44
CA ILE A 372 30.42 8.31 -4.88
C ILE A 372 31.14 7.23 -4.08
N ASN A 373 30.64 6.90 -2.89
CA ASN A 373 31.11 5.75 -2.13
C ASN A 373 30.93 4.45 -2.95
N GLN A 374 32.03 3.73 -3.17
CA GLN A 374 32.07 2.51 -3.97
C GLN A 374 31.20 1.38 -3.43
N GLU A 375 30.89 1.35 -2.13
CA GLU A 375 29.93 0.40 -1.57
C GLU A 375 28.54 0.51 -2.20
N LYS A 376 28.20 1.66 -2.81
CA LYS A 376 26.91 1.90 -3.47
C LYS A 376 26.87 1.43 -4.92
N ARG A 377 27.97 0.88 -5.43
CA ARG A 377 28.05 0.27 -6.75
C ARG A 377 27.34 -1.08 -6.74
N LEU A 378 26.55 -1.36 -7.76
CA LEU A 378 25.88 -2.64 -7.96
C LEU A 378 26.90 -3.65 -8.50
N VAL A 379 27.15 -4.70 -7.71
CA VAL A 379 28.08 -5.79 -8.03
C VAL A 379 27.34 -7.12 -8.12
N ARG A 380 28.01 -8.15 -8.66
CA ARG A 380 27.44 -9.47 -8.81
C ARG A 380 26.89 -10.02 -7.49
N ASN A 381 25.72 -10.66 -7.57
CA ASN A 381 24.93 -11.19 -6.46
C ASN A 381 24.29 -10.13 -5.55
N ASP A 382 24.35 -8.85 -5.90
CA ASP A 382 23.56 -7.82 -5.22
C ASP A 382 22.06 -8.02 -5.51
N ILE A 383 21.22 -7.67 -4.54
CA ILE A 383 19.77 -7.51 -4.73
C ILE A 383 19.47 -6.01 -4.70
N PHE A 384 19.14 -5.45 -5.86
CA PHE A 384 18.79 -4.05 -6.00
C PHE A 384 17.33 -3.84 -5.63
N ILE A 385 17.01 -2.96 -4.67
CA ILE A 385 15.67 -2.82 -4.10
C ILE A 385 15.18 -1.35 -4.10
N CYS A 386 13.90 -1.13 -4.40
CA CYS A 386 13.23 0.16 -4.22
C CYS A 386 12.77 0.32 -2.76
N LEU A 387 13.40 1.22 -2.02
CA LEU A 387 13.14 1.45 -0.59
C LEU A 387 12.16 2.59 -0.32
N SER A 388 11.99 3.50 -1.27
CA SER A 388 11.04 4.60 -1.17
C SER A 388 10.37 4.87 -2.51
N SER A 389 9.05 5.05 -2.52
CA SER A 389 8.30 5.40 -3.72
C SER A 389 6.96 6.08 -3.40
N GLY A 390 6.55 7.02 -4.26
CA GLY A 390 5.19 7.57 -4.24
C GLY A 390 4.12 6.57 -4.72
N SER A 391 4.52 5.49 -5.40
CA SER A 391 3.59 4.42 -5.82
C SER A 391 3.76 3.17 -4.96
N LYS A 392 2.64 2.67 -4.41
CA LYS A 392 2.56 1.39 -3.69
C LYS A 392 2.87 0.17 -4.56
N GLU A 393 2.85 0.29 -5.89
CA GLU A 393 3.24 -0.81 -6.79
C GLU A 393 4.76 -0.91 -6.98
N HIS A 394 5.46 0.22 -6.84
CA HIS A 394 6.90 0.29 -7.07
C HIS A 394 7.72 0.07 -5.81
N ILE A 395 7.18 0.41 -4.64
CA ILE A 395 7.84 0.15 -3.35
C ILE A 395 8.11 -1.36 -3.17
N GLY A 396 9.31 -1.71 -2.72
CA GLY A 396 9.69 -3.12 -2.49
C GLY A 396 10.01 -3.92 -3.75
N LYS A 397 9.98 -3.33 -4.95
CA LYS A 397 10.50 -3.96 -6.16
C LYS A 397 11.97 -4.36 -5.97
N VAL A 398 12.32 -5.58 -6.37
CA VAL A 398 13.68 -6.11 -6.30
C VAL A 398 14.16 -6.60 -7.66
N ALA A 399 15.45 -6.47 -7.94
CA ALA A 399 16.11 -7.10 -9.08
C ALA A 399 17.39 -7.80 -8.62
N PHE A 400 17.71 -8.94 -9.22
CA PHE A 400 18.95 -9.66 -8.98
C PHE A 400 20.04 -9.20 -9.95
N ILE A 401 21.21 -8.82 -9.42
CA ILE A 401 22.36 -8.38 -10.22
C ILE A 401 23.23 -9.60 -10.54
N ALA A 402 23.16 -10.08 -11.79
CA ALA A 402 23.84 -11.29 -12.23
C ALA A 402 25.36 -11.11 -12.42
N ASP A 403 25.78 -9.90 -12.78
CA ASP A 403 27.15 -9.55 -13.18
C ASP A 403 27.57 -8.22 -12.56
N ASP A 404 28.88 -8.01 -12.41
CA ASP A 404 29.40 -6.73 -11.92
C ASP A 404 29.05 -5.59 -12.88
N THR A 405 28.69 -4.44 -12.32
CA THR A 405 28.26 -3.28 -13.11
C THR A 405 29.03 -2.01 -12.74
N ASN A 406 28.90 -0.99 -13.58
CA ASN A 406 29.40 0.36 -13.29
C ASN A 406 28.33 1.29 -12.73
N TYR A 407 27.19 0.74 -12.32
CA TYR A 407 26.02 1.50 -11.87
C TYR A 407 25.99 1.66 -10.36
N PHE A 408 25.55 2.82 -9.88
CA PHE A 408 25.32 3.09 -8.46
C PHE A 408 23.84 3.19 -8.15
N ALA A 409 23.44 2.74 -6.96
CA ALA A 409 22.07 2.86 -6.47
C ALA A 409 21.73 4.33 -6.15
N GLY A 410 20.59 4.85 -6.62
CA GLY A 410 20.09 6.19 -6.25
C GLY A 410 19.51 6.27 -4.84
N GLY A 411 19.30 7.48 -4.30
CA GLY A 411 18.98 7.69 -2.88
C GLY A 411 17.69 7.02 -2.35
N PHE A 412 16.72 6.73 -3.22
CA PHE A 412 15.50 5.97 -2.88
C PHE A 412 15.65 4.45 -3.08
N MET A 413 16.83 4.01 -3.50
CA MET A 413 17.18 2.64 -3.77
C MET A 413 18.12 2.09 -2.69
N GLY A 414 18.20 0.77 -2.62
CA GLY A 414 19.09 0.04 -1.73
C GLY A 414 19.68 -1.16 -2.39
N ILE A 415 20.68 -1.71 -1.73
CA ILE A 415 21.40 -2.90 -2.14
C ILE A 415 21.39 -3.86 -0.94
N LEU A 416 20.91 -5.08 -1.15
CA LEU A 416 21.02 -6.16 -0.16
C LEU A 416 22.13 -7.10 -0.60
N ARG A 417 23.18 -7.17 0.22
CA ARG A 417 24.33 -8.06 0.02
C ARG A 417 24.23 -9.24 0.96
N ALA A 418 24.12 -10.45 0.42
CA ALA A 418 24.10 -11.65 1.24
C ALA A 418 25.43 -11.80 2.01
N LYS A 419 25.34 -12.12 3.31
CA LYS A 419 26.52 -12.48 4.11
C LYS A 419 26.96 -13.91 3.75
N GLU A 420 28.17 -14.29 4.14
CA GLU A 420 28.85 -15.54 3.73
C GLU A 420 28.00 -16.83 3.82
N LYS A 421 27.12 -16.94 4.84
CA LYS A 421 26.27 -18.12 5.03
C LYS A 421 24.97 -18.11 4.21
N MET A 422 24.73 -17.06 3.41
CA MET A 422 23.46 -16.82 2.73
C MET A 422 23.59 -16.84 1.20
N THR A 423 22.61 -17.47 0.54
CA THR A 423 22.49 -17.49 -0.91
C THR A 423 21.69 -16.27 -1.37
N ALA A 424 22.34 -15.33 -2.07
CA ALA A 424 21.69 -14.09 -2.52
C ALA A 424 20.45 -14.33 -3.39
N LYS A 425 20.53 -15.27 -4.34
CA LYS A 425 19.40 -15.62 -5.23
C LYS A 425 18.19 -16.17 -4.45
N TYR A 426 18.41 -16.90 -3.35
CA TYR A 426 17.33 -17.34 -2.46
C TYR A 426 16.63 -16.16 -1.78
N VAL A 427 17.38 -15.19 -1.27
CA VAL A 427 16.80 -13.97 -0.68
C VAL A 427 16.02 -13.17 -1.73
N TYR A 428 16.55 -13.03 -2.95
CA TYR A 428 15.83 -12.40 -4.06
C TYR A 428 14.50 -13.10 -4.34
N ILE A 429 14.49 -14.44 -4.41
CA ILE A 429 13.27 -15.23 -4.62
C ILE A 429 12.24 -14.90 -3.54
N LEU A 430 12.59 -14.98 -2.25
CA LEU A 430 11.66 -14.69 -1.16
C LEU A 430 11.07 -13.28 -1.26
N LEU A 431 11.91 -12.27 -1.54
CA LEU A 431 11.47 -10.88 -1.63
C LEU A 431 10.60 -10.61 -2.86
N ASN A 432 10.85 -11.31 -3.98
CA ASN A 432 10.12 -11.11 -5.23
C ASN A 432 8.84 -11.95 -5.33
N SER A 433 8.70 -12.98 -4.50
CA SER A 433 7.53 -13.88 -4.47
C SER A 433 6.84 -13.83 -3.10
N LEU A 434 7.22 -14.73 -2.19
CA LEU A 434 6.60 -14.96 -0.89
C LEU A 434 6.29 -13.67 -0.11
N LEU A 435 7.19 -12.69 -0.15
CA LEU A 435 7.11 -11.47 0.67
C LEU A 435 6.73 -10.23 -0.14
N ARG A 436 6.53 -10.35 -1.46
CA ARG A 436 6.35 -9.18 -2.32
C ARG A 436 5.12 -8.36 -1.94
N GLN A 437 4.01 -9.04 -1.67
CA GLN A 437 2.78 -8.37 -1.25
C GLN A 437 2.88 -7.83 0.17
N ASP A 438 3.43 -8.63 1.09
CA ASP A 438 3.62 -8.22 2.48
C ASP A 438 4.51 -6.98 2.61
N ILE A 439 5.62 -6.92 1.88
CA ILE A 439 6.52 -5.76 1.84
C ILE A 439 5.79 -4.51 1.34
N ARG A 440 4.93 -4.64 0.32
CA ARG A 440 4.13 -3.51 -0.16
C ARG A 440 3.14 -3.05 0.91
N ASP A 441 2.49 -4.01 1.57
CA ASP A 441 1.45 -3.78 2.57
C ASP A 441 1.96 -3.14 3.87
N ILE A 442 3.18 -3.46 4.29
CA ILE A 442 3.79 -2.89 5.50
C ILE A 442 4.46 -1.54 5.27
N SER A 443 4.63 -1.12 4.01
CA SER A 443 5.29 0.16 3.70
C SER A 443 4.49 1.35 4.25
N THR A 444 5.17 2.30 4.89
CA THR A 444 4.53 3.43 5.61
C THR A 444 4.77 4.77 4.92
N GLY A 445 3.77 5.66 4.94
CA GLY A 445 3.89 7.06 4.51
C GLY A 445 2.69 7.55 3.69
N SER A 446 2.25 8.80 3.89
CA SER A 446 1.07 9.37 3.21
C SER A 446 1.35 9.79 1.76
N ASN A 447 2.51 10.37 1.48
CA ASN A 447 2.91 10.81 0.13
C ASN A 447 4.02 9.96 -0.50
N ILE A 448 4.95 9.44 0.32
CA ILE A 448 6.05 8.57 -0.11
C ILE A 448 6.11 7.40 0.87
N ASN A 449 5.88 6.19 0.37
CA ASN A 449 6.00 4.97 1.15
C ASN A 449 7.48 4.66 1.38
N ASN A 450 7.86 4.23 2.60
CA ASN A 450 9.25 3.95 2.97
C ASN A 450 9.38 2.58 3.66
N LEU A 451 10.40 1.81 3.24
CA LEU A 451 10.74 0.48 3.77
C LEU A 451 11.99 0.48 4.65
N SER A 452 12.64 1.64 4.84
CA SER A 452 13.99 1.67 5.36
C SER A 452 14.15 1.10 6.77
N GLY A 453 13.29 1.49 7.71
CA GLY A 453 13.32 0.96 9.07
C GLY A 453 12.79 -0.48 9.15
N ILE A 454 11.74 -0.77 8.40
CA ILE A 454 10.96 -2.01 8.50
C ILE A 454 11.71 -3.20 7.89
N LEU A 455 12.49 -2.97 6.82
CA LEU A 455 13.18 -4.07 6.13
C LEU A 455 14.06 -4.88 7.08
N ASN A 456 14.68 -4.25 8.07
CA ASN A 456 15.53 -4.92 9.06
C ASN A 456 14.76 -5.93 9.94
N GLU A 457 13.48 -5.66 10.19
CA GLU A 457 12.62 -6.44 11.10
C GLU A 457 11.96 -7.63 10.42
N ILE A 458 12.04 -7.72 9.09
CA ILE A 458 11.42 -8.81 8.33
C ILE A 458 12.14 -10.12 8.67
N LYS A 459 11.40 -11.08 9.22
CA LYS A 459 11.89 -12.44 9.45
C LYS A 459 11.65 -13.29 8.20
N ILE A 460 12.64 -14.09 7.79
CA ILE A 460 12.57 -14.98 6.63
C ILE A 460 12.93 -16.42 7.01
N PRO A 461 12.36 -17.44 6.35
CA PRO A 461 12.75 -18.84 6.59
C PRO A 461 14.22 -19.08 6.30
N PHE A 462 14.91 -19.75 7.22
CA PHE A 462 16.34 -20.06 7.09
C PHE A 462 16.63 -21.57 7.08
N PRO A 463 16.24 -22.29 6.01
CA PRO A 463 16.53 -23.71 5.89
C PRO A 463 18.04 -23.99 5.65
N PRO A 464 18.48 -25.26 5.81
CA PRO A 464 19.83 -25.70 5.46
C PRO A 464 20.24 -25.29 4.04
N LYS A 465 21.55 -25.14 3.82
CA LYS A 465 22.12 -24.65 2.55
C LYS A 465 21.64 -25.47 1.36
N GLU A 466 21.59 -26.79 1.51
CA GLU A 466 21.19 -27.74 0.47
C GLU A 466 19.74 -27.51 0.01
N ILE A 467 18.85 -27.15 0.94
CA ILE A 467 17.44 -26.85 0.63
C ILE A 467 17.34 -25.50 -0.09
N ARG A 468 18.09 -24.49 0.35
CA ARG A 468 18.13 -23.18 -0.34
C ARG A 468 18.62 -23.31 -1.78
N GLU A 469 19.65 -24.11 -2.00
CA GLU A 469 20.17 -24.39 -3.35
C GLU A 469 19.18 -25.17 -4.21
N LYS A 470 18.44 -26.14 -3.64
CA LYS A 470 17.36 -26.86 -4.37
C LYS A 470 16.23 -25.92 -4.80
N ILE A 471 15.79 -25.02 -3.91
CA ILE A 471 14.78 -24.01 -4.23
C ILE A 471 15.24 -23.14 -5.39
N VAL A 472 16.47 -22.62 -5.31
CA VAL A 472 17.06 -21.78 -6.37
C VAL A 472 17.10 -22.55 -7.69
N ALA A 473 17.62 -23.78 -7.70
CA ALA A 473 17.75 -24.58 -8.90
C ALA A 473 16.39 -24.89 -9.58
N GLU A 474 15.36 -25.28 -8.81
CA GLU A 474 14.02 -25.55 -9.37
C GLU A 474 13.38 -24.27 -9.94
N ILE A 475 13.56 -23.12 -9.28
CA ILE A 475 13.02 -21.84 -9.76
C ILE A 475 13.78 -21.32 -10.98
N GLU A 476 15.10 -21.50 -11.07
CA GLU A 476 15.89 -21.09 -12.24
C GLU A 476 15.46 -21.83 -13.51
N VAL A 477 15.04 -23.10 -13.40
CA VAL A 477 14.46 -23.85 -14.54
C VAL A 477 13.17 -23.18 -15.03
N LEU A 478 12.32 -22.71 -14.12
CA LEU A 478 11.09 -21.99 -14.45
C LEU A 478 11.38 -20.61 -15.05
N GLU A 479 12.32 -19.85 -14.48
CA GLU A 479 12.76 -18.55 -15.01
C GLU A 479 13.34 -18.67 -16.42
N LYS A 480 14.13 -19.72 -16.69
CA LYS A 480 14.65 -20.00 -18.04
C LYS A 480 13.52 -20.30 -19.02
N LYS A 481 12.55 -21.14 -18.63
CA LYS A 481 11.37 -21.46 -19.44
C LYS A 481 10.56 -20.20 -19.74
N GLU A 482 10.36 -19.33 -18.74
CA GLU A 482 9.69 -18.05 -18.88
C GLU A 482 10.37 -17.17 -19.95
N LYS A 483 11.70 -17.00 -19.84
CA LYS A 483 12.49 -16.18 -20.75
C LYS A 483 12.48 -16.72 -22.18
N GLU A 484 12.61 -18.02 -22.36
CA GLU A 484 12.57 -18.67 -23.69
C GLU A 484 11.18 -18.52 -24.32
N THR A 485 10.12 -18.64 -23.52
CA THR A 485 8.73 -18.48 -23.96
C THR A 485 8.40 -17.02 -24.32
N LYS A 486 8.85 -16.04 -23.50
CA LYS A 486 8.76 -14.61 -23.83
C LYS A 486 9.45 -14.32 -25.19
N LYS A 487 10.63 -14.91 -25.42
CA LYS A 487 11.37 -14.78 -26.69
C LYS A 487 10.65 -15.40 -27.89
N SER A 488 9.99 -16.55 -27.72
CA SER A 488 9.23 -17.18 -28.81
C SER A 488 8.01 -16.34 -29.19
N ILE A 489 7.31 -15.75 -28.22
CA ILE A 489 6.20 -14.81 -28.47
C ILE A 489 6.68 -13.59 -29.25
N THR A 490 7.82 -12.99 -28.89
CA THR A 490 8.38 -11.84 -29.63
C THR A 490 8.66 -12.21 -31.09
N LYS A 491 9.33 -13.35 -31.35
CA LYS A 491 9.59 -13.83 -32.72
C LYS A 491 8.30 -14.12 -33.50
N ALA A 492 7.29 -14.68 -32.83
CA ALA A 492 6.00 -14.95 -33.44
C ALA A 492 5.30 -13.65 -33.89
N LYS A 493 5.32 -12.60 -33.04
CA LYS A 493 4.81 -11.26 -33.38
C LYS A 493 5.57 -10.62 -34.55
N GLU A 494 6.89 -10.76 -34.60
CA GLU A 494 7.71 -10.30 -35.72
C GLU A 494 7.34 -11.03 -37.03
N LYS A 495 7.06 -12.34 -36.96
CA LYS A 495 6.59 -13.13 -38.12
C LYS A 495 5.23 -12.65 -38.64
N ILE A 496 4.28 -12.33 -37.75
CA ILE A 496 2.99 -11.74 -38.13
C ILE A 496 3.19 -10.43 -38.90
N GLU A 497 4.03 -9.54 -38.37
CA GLU A 497 4.37 -8.28 -39.03
C GLU A 497 5.01 -8.49 -40.40
N GLN A 498 5.87 -9.50 -40.55
CA GLN A 498 6.48 -9.86 -41.83
C GLN A 498 5.44 -10.37 -42.84
N CYS A 499 4.50 -11.23 -42.43
CA CYS A 499 3.41 -11.71 -43.30
C CYS A 499 2.60 -10.55 -43.88
N PHE A 500 2.27 -9.54 -43.06
CA PHE A 500 1.55 -8.37 -43.55
C PHE A 500 2.37 -7.54 -44.55
N LYS A 501 3.67 -7.33 -44.30
CA LYS A 501 4.55 -6.61 -45.22
C LYS A 501 4.64 -7.29 -46.59
N GLU A 502 4.81 -8.60 -46.62
CA GLU A 502 4.87 -9.39 -47.85
C GLU A 502 3.55 -9.32 -48.64
N ALA A 503 2.41 -9.31 -47.94
CA ALA A 503 1.12 -9.09 -48.59
C ALA A 503 1.00 -7.66 -49.14
N TYR A 504 1.45 -6.65 -48.38
CA TYR A 504 1.41 -5.25 -48.80
C TYR A 504 2.24 -4.98 -50.08
N GLU A 505 3.39 -5.65 -50.25
CA GLU A 505 4.20 -5.55 -51.48
C GLU A 505 3.44 -6.00 -52.75
N LYS A 506 2.44 -6.86 -52.59
CA LYS A 506 1.56 -7.35 -53.67
C LYS A 506 0.29 -6.51 -53.81
N ALA A 507 0.16 -5.40 -53.10
CA ALA A 507 -1.02 -4.56 -53.14
C ALA A 507 -1.23 -3.94 -54.52
N ASN A 508 -2.40 -4.18 -55.11
CA ASN A 508 -2.73 -3.79 -56.49
C ASN A 508 -4.00 -2.94 -56.61
N VAL A 509 -4.81 -2.85 -55.54
CA VAL A 509 -6.02 -2.02 -55.51
C VAL A 509 -5.87 -0.95 -54.45
N THR A 510 -6.39 0.24 -54.72
CA THR A 510 -6.37 1.38 -53.79
C THR A 510 -7.79 1.81 -53.47
N TYR A 511 -8.10 1.95 -52.19
CA TYR A 511 -9.40 2.47 -51.73
C TYR A 511 -9.23 3.69 -50.83
N LYS A 512 -10.17 4.63 -50.95
CA LYS A 512 -10.32 5.73 -50.00
C LYS A 512 -11.34 5.32 -48.93
N LEU A 513 -11.03 5.54 -47.66
CA LEU A 513 -11.91 5.15 -46.55
C LEU A 513 -13.23 5.93 -46.50
N SER A 514 -13.35 7.02 -47.27
CA SER A 514 -14.60 7.76 -47.48
C SER A 514 -15.59 7.08 -48.42
N ASN A 515 -15.22 5.96 -49.07
CA ASN A 515 -16.15 5.24 -49.94
C ASN A 515 -17.17 4.46 -49.09
N ASP A 516 -18.37 5.04 -48.93
CA ASP A 516 -19.43 4.48 -48.11
C ASP A 516 -20.09 3.23 -48.74
N GLU A 517 -19.81 2.88 -50.01
CA GLU A 517 -20.20 1.59 -50.61
C GLU A 517 -19.33 0.44 -50.11
N ILE A 518 -18.08 0.73 -49.71
CA ILE A 518 -17.09 -0.25 -49.28
C ILE A 518 -16.94 -0.29 -47.76
N PHE A 519 -16.94 0.87 -47.11
CA PHE A 519 -16.69 1.00 -45.68
C PHE A 519 -17.85 1.65 -44.94
N SER A 520 -18.04 1.27 -43.68
CA SER A 520 -18.89 1.97 -42.73
C SER A 520 -18.02 2.50 -41.60
N VAL A 521 -17.81 3.81 -41.58
CA VAL A 521 -17.01 4.51 -40.55
C VAL A 521 -17.95 5.17 -39.56
N SER A 522 -17.74 4.94 -38.27
CA SER A 522 -18.59 5.46 -37.20
C SER A 522 -17.79 5.72 -35.91
N ILE A 523 -18.40 6.43 -34.96
CA ILE A 523 -17.88 6.66 -33.61
C ILE A 523 -18.92 6.15 -32.62
N GLY A 524 -18.44 5.69 -31.46
CA GLY A 524 -19.30 5.28 -30.37
C GLY A 524 -19.97 6.44 -29.63
N LYS A 525 -20.39 6.18 -28.38
CA LYS A 525 -21.10 7.18 -27.56
C LYS A 525 -20.48 7.27 -26.18
N ARG A 526 -20.33 8.48 -25.64
CA ARG A 526 -19.76 8.68 -24.30
C ARG A 526 -20.42 7.79 -23.26
N VAL A 527 -19.58 7.23 -22.38
CA VAL A 527 -19.97 6.48 -21.18
C VAL A 527 -19.28 7.18 -20.01
N ILE A 528 -20.05 7.55 -19.00
CA ILE A 528 -19.53 8.16 -17.76
C ILE A 528 -19.33 7.10 -16.67
N ASP A 529 -18.50 7.38 -15.67
CA ASP A 529 -18.17 6.42 -14.59
C ASP A 529 -19.42 5.85 -13.90
N ALA A 530 -20.48 6.64 -13.74
CA ALA A 530 -21.75 6.21 -13.13
C ALA A 530 -22.52 5.17 -13.96
N GLU A 531 -22.19 5.00 -15.23
CA GLU A 531 -22.80 3.99 -16.12
C GLU A 531 -21.99 2.68 -16.15
N LEU A 532 -20.78 2.66 -15.58
CA LEU A 532 -19.95 1.47 -15.49
C LEU A 532 -20.48 0.55 -14.40
N ASP A 533 -20.54 -0.73 -14.72
CA ASP A 533 -20.97 -1.79 -13.81
C ASP A 533 -19.86 -2.84 -13.68
N ILE A 534 -19.39 -3.08 -12.46
CA ILE A 534 -18.38 -4.10 -12.16
C ILE A 534 -18.86 -5.53 -12.49
N HIS A 535 -20.17 -5.73 -12.57
CA HIS A 535 -20.81 -6.98 -12.98
C HIS A 535 -21.32 -6.94 -14.42
N GLY A 536 -21.01 -5.87 -15.16
CA GLY A 536 -21.41 -5.70 -16.56
C GLY A 536 -20.83 -6.80 -17.46
N LYS A 537 -21.57 -7.14 -18.52
CA LYS A 537 -21.17 -8.22 -19.45
C LYS A 537 -20.54 -7.71 -20.75
N ILE A 538 -20.77 -6.45 -21.10
CA ILE A 538 -20.33 -5.89 -22.38
C ILE A 538 -19.11 -5.01 -22.13
N PRO A 539 -17.92 -5.36 -22.67
CA PRO A 539 -16.72 -4.56 -22.52
C PRO A 539 -16.87 -3.22 -23.25
N VAL A 540 -16.47 -2.13 -22.57
CA VAL A 540 -16.46 -0.79 -23.14
C VAL A 540 -15.05 -0.43 -23.58
N TYR A 541 -14.89 -0.09 -24.86
CA TYR A 541 -13.62 0.34 -25.44
C TYR A 541 -13.63 1.84 -25.71
N SER A 542 -12.53 2.50 -25.37
CA SER A 542 -12.34 3.94 -25.53
C SER A 542 -11.11 4.20 -26.41
N ALA A 543 -10.29 5.19 -26.07
CA ALA A 543 -9.07 5.47 -26.83
C ALA A 543 -8.05 4.30 -26.83
N ASN A 544 -8.00 3.50 -25.74
CA ASN A 544 -7.34 2.20 -25.76
C ASN A 544 -8.34 1.17 -26.33
N VAL A 545 -8.03 0.64 -27.50
CA VAL A 545 -8.89 -0.32 -28.24
C VAL A 545 -8.51 -1.78 -28.02
N PHE A 546 -7.47 -2.05 -27.23
CA PHE A 546 -7.05 -3.40 -26.86
C PHE A 546 -7.61 -3.82 -25.49
N GLU A 547 -7.74 -2.88 -24.56
CA GLU A 547 -8.21 -3.14 -23.20
C GLU A 547 -9.52 -2.39 -22.93
N PRO A 548 -10.52 -3.06 -22.33
CA PRO A 548 -11.73 -2.38 -21.91
C PRO A 548 -11.45 -1.46 -20.72
N PHE A 549 -12.04 -0.26 -20.68
CA PHE A 549 -11.93 0.64 -19.52
C PHE A 549 -13.03 0.40 -18.48
N GLY A 550 -14.01 -0.45 -18.79
CA GLY A 550 -15.09 -0.86 -17.91
C GLY A 550 -16.10 -1.74 -18.62
N TYR A 551 -17.21 -2.05 -17.95
CA TYR A 551 -18.28 -2.89 -18.50
C TYR A 551 -19.64 -2.21 -18.35
N VAL A 552 -20.55 -2.53 -19.27
CA VAL A 552 -21.94 -2.07 -19.26
C VAL A 552 -22.91 -3.22 -19.57
N ASN A 553 -24.20 -3.01 -19.32
CA ASN A 553 -25.28 -3.95 -19.65
C ASN A 553 -26.21 -3.44 -20.76
N LYS A 554 -25.76 -2.45 -21.54
CA LYS A 554 -26.50 -1.86 -22.66
C LYS A 554 -25.73 -1.98 -23.96
N TYR A 555 -26.45 -2.04 -25.07
CA TYR A 555 -25.89 -2.07 -26.42
C TYR A 555 -26.00 -0.70 -27.09
N LEU A 556 -24.94 -0.29 -27.78
CA LEU A 556 -24.99 0.81 -28.76
C LEU A 556 -25.18 0.26 -30.18
N ILE A 557 -24.48 -0.83 -30.48
CA ILE A 557 -24.57 -1.62 -31.71
C ILE A 557 -25.18 -2.97 -31.39
N THR A 558 -26.00 -3.50 -32.29
CA THR A 558 -26.75 -4.77 -32.09
C THR A 558 -26.30 -5.88 -33.02
N ASP A 559 -25.75 -5.54 -34.18
CA ASP A 559 -25.18 -6.52 -35.11
C ASP A 559 -23.70 -6.77 -34.78
N PHE A 560 -23.41 -7.98 -34.28
CA PHE A 560 -22.06 -8.47 -34.06
C PHE A 560 -21.70 -9.65 -34.98
N THR A 561 -22.53 -9.96 -35.97
CA THR A 561 -22.31 -11.10 -36.88
C THR A 561 -21.13 -10.86 -37.82
N VAL A 562 -20.75 -9.60 -38.00
CA VAL A 562 -19.59 -9.17 -38.79
C VAL A 562 -18.46 -8.64 -37.88
N PRO A 563 -17.19 -8.86 -38.27
CA PRO A 563 -16.05 -8.28 -37.57
C PRO A 563 -16.02 -6.75 -37.72
N SER A 564 -15.29 -6.09 -36.81
CA SER A 564 -15.09 -4.64 -36.82
C SER A 564 -13.61 -4.29 -36.62
N VAL A 565 -13.15 -3.20 -37.20
CA VAL A 565 -11.84 -2.60 -36.91
C VAL A 565 -12.05 -1.38 -36.04
N LEU A 566 -11.40 -1.34 -34.88
CA LEU A 566 -11.52 -0.25 -33.90
C LEU A 566 -10.27 0.63 -33.96
N TRP A 567 -10.41 1.94 -33.71
CA TRP A 567 -9.26 2.83 -33.52
C TRP A 567 -9.48 3.84 -32.40
N GLY A 568 -8.39 4.24 -31.75
CA GLY A 568 -8.41 5.28 -30.70
C GLY A 568 -8.38 6.69 -31.28
N ILE A 569 -9.23 7.58 -30.77
CA ILE A 569 -9.34 8.97 -31.25
C ILE A 569 -8.57 9.95 -30.37
N ASP A 570 -8.70 9.80 -29.05
CA ASP A 570 -8.18 10.73 -28.04
C ASP A 570 -7.21 10.01 -27.09
N GLY A 571 -6.14 9.47 -27.67
CA GLY A 571 -5.14 8.66 -26.99
C GLY A 571 -3.92 8.41 -27.87
N ASP A 572 -3.08 7.47 -27.46
CA ASP A 572 -1.99 6.99 -28.32
C ASP A 572 -2.59 6.26 -29.52
N TRP A 573 -1.95 6.35 -30.69
CA TRP A 573 -2.50 5.78 -31.91
C TRP A 573 -2.50 4.26 -31.86
N MET A 574 -3.70 3.69 -31.77
CA MET A 574 -3.96 2.27 -31.66
C MET A 574 -5.08 1.85 -32.60
N VAL A 575 -4.94 0.67 -33.21
CA VAL A 575 -5.94 0.06 -34.07
C VAL A 575 -6.05 -1.42 -33.71
N ASN A 576 -7.26 -1.92 -33.55
CA ASN A 576 -7.50 -3.31 -33.16
C ASN A 576 -8.50 -3.99 -34.09
N TYR A 577 -8.31 -5.29 -34.32
CA TYR A 577 -9.26 -6.16 -34.99
C TYR A 577 -10.19 -6.80 -33.96
N MET A 578 -11.49 -6.59 -34.13
CA MET A 578 -12.55 -7.21 -33.33
C MET A 578 -13.24 -8.29 -34.16
N SER A 579 -13.12 -9.55 -33.73
CA SER A 579 -13.74 -10.69 -34.42
C SER A 579 -15.26 -10.63 -34.34
N ALA A 580 -15.92 -11.30 -35.29
CA ALA A 580 -17.37 -11.53 -35.23
C ALA A 580 -17.78 -12.25 -33.94
N ASN A 581 -19.06 -12.09 -33.58
CA ASN A 581 -19.75 -12.68 -32.43
C ASN A 581 -19.17 -12.30 -31.07
N LYS A 582 -18.41 -11.20 -30.98
CA LYS A 582 -17.93 -10.61 -29.72
C LYS A 582 -18.63 -9.28 -29.46
N PRO A 583 -19.59 -9.23 -28.52
CA PRO A 583 -20.24 -7.97 -28.19
C PRO A 583 -19.29 -6.98 -27.51
N PHE A 584 -19.39 -5.70 -27.88
CA PHE A 584 -18.61 -4.60 -27.30
C PHE A 584 -19.36 -3.27 -27.41
N TYR A 585 -18.94 -2.28 -26.62
CA TYR A 585 -19.47 -0.93 -26.65
C TYR A 585 -18.34 0.09 -26.93
N PRO A 586 -18.33 0.80 -28.08
CA PRO A 586 -17.38 1.87 -28.33
C PRO A 586 -17.83 3.20 -27.68
N THR A 587 -16.90 3.97 -27.11
CA THR A 587 -17.18 5.33 -26.64
C THR A 587 -17.06 6.38 -27.74
N ASP A 588 -17.32 7.64 -27.41
CA ASP A 588 -17.05 8.80 -28.26
C ASP A 588 -15.55 8.99 -28.59
N HIS A 589 -14.65 8.28 -27.91
CA HIS A 589 -13.21 8.26 -28.17
C HIS A 589 -12.73 6.98 -28.89
N CYS A 590 -13.66 6.08 -29.24
CA CYS A 590 -13.41 4.87 -30.01
C CYS A 590 -14.14 4.97 -31.36
N GLY A 591 -13.38 4.89 -32.44
CA GLY A 591 -13.93 4.74 -33.77
C GLY A 591 -14.19 3.27 -34.14
N MET A 592 -15.15 3.03 -35.01
CA MET A 592 -15.48 1.71 -35.55
C MET A 592 -15.60 1.75 -37.07
N LEU A 593 -14.87 0.86 -37.74
CA LEU A 593 -14.79 0.66 -39.19
C LEU A 593 -15.27 -0.75 -39.53
N ARG A 594 -16.30 -0.88 -40.37
CA ARG A 594 -16.78 -2.16 -40.94
C ARG A 594 -16.64 -2.18 -42.45
N ILE A 595 -16.46 -3.38 -43.00
CA ILE A 595 -16.30 -3.63 -44.44
C ILE A 595 -17.64 -4.16 -44.98
N LYS A 596 -18.06 -3.65 -46.15
CA LYS A 596 -19.33 -4.02 -46.82
C LYS A 596 -19.14 -4.96 -48.02
N ILE A 597 -17.90 -5.19 -48.43
CA ILE A 597 -17.52 -6.06 -49.56
C ILE A 597 -16.69 -7.25 -49.08
N THR A 598 -16.47 -8.24 -49.93
CA THR A 598 -15.75 -9.48 -49.59
C THR A 598 -14.26 -9.46 -49.91
N GLU A 599 -13.82 -8.47 -50.69
CA GLU A 599 -12.49 -8.33 -51.27
C GLU A 599 -11.46 -7.80 -50.28
N VAL A 600 -11.91 -7.33 -49.11
CA VAL A 600 -11.05 -6.81 -48.04
C VAL A 600 -11.28 -7.62 -46.78
N LEU A 601 -10.21 -8.15 -46.20
CA LEU A 601 -10.25 -8.84 -44.92
C LEU A 601 -9.99 -7.88 -43.75
N PRO A 602 -10.78 -7.94 -42.66
CA PRO A 602 -10.67 -7.00 -41.54
C PRO A 602 -9.33 -7.01 -40.83
N ARG A 603 -8.66 -8.17 -40.76
CA ARG A 603 -7.37 -8.29 -40.09
C ARG A 603 -6.27 -7.52 -40.82
N TYR A 604 -6.23 -7.65 -42.15
CA TYR A 604 -5.35 -6.85 -43.00
C TYR A 604 -5.72 -5.36 -42.93
N LEU A 605 -7.02 -5.04 -42.94
CA LEU A 605 -7.51 -3.67 -42.81
C LEU A 605 -7.04 -3.00 -41.50
N ALA A 606 -7.10 -3.71 -40.37
CA ALA A 606 -6.61 -3.20 -39.09
C ALA A 606 -5.10 -2.88 -39.14
N TRP A 607 -4.31 -3.78 -39.74
CA TRP A 607 -2.88 -3.57 -39.88
C TRP A 607 -2.55 -2.37 -40.79
N ILE A 608 -3.14 -2.29 -41.98
CA ILE A 608 -2.83 -1.19 -42.91
C ILE A 608 -3.34 0.15 -42.38
N LEU A 609 -4.50 0.17 -41.72
CA LEU A 609 -5.01 1.37 -41.05
C LEU A 609 -4.02 1.86 -39.99
N HIS A 610 -3.46 0.94 -39.18
CA HIS A 610 -2.43 1.29 -38.20
C HIS A 610 -1.20 1.94 -38.86
N LYS A 611 -0.73 1.39 -39.98
CA LYS A 611 0.42 1.94 -40.73
C LYS A 611 0.14 3.33 -41.28
N GLU A 612 -0.98 3.51 -41.98
CA GLU A 612 -1.36 4.80 -42.56
C GLU A 612 -1.55 5.87 -41.49
N GLY A 613 -2.22 5.55 -40.38
CA GLY A 613 -2.38 6.50 -39.28
C GLY A 613 -1.06 6.88 -38.61
N LYS A 614 -0.11 5.94 -38.53
CA LYS A 614 1.25 6.23 -38.04
C LYS A 614 2.01 7.15 -39.01
N GLN A 615 1.86 6.95 -40.32
CA GLN A 615 2.45 7.83 -41.34
C GLN A 615 1.87 9.25 -41.29
N GLN A 616 0.58 9.39 -40.97
CA GLN A 616 -0.03 10.70 -40.72
C GLN A 616 0.38 11.33 -39.38
N GLY A 617 1.03 10.57 -38.48
CA GLY A 617 1.44 11.06 -37.16
C GLY A 617 0.30 11.16 -36.15
N PHE A 618 -0.75 10.35 -36.30
CA PHE A 618 -1.85 10.34 -35.33
C PHE A 618 -1.34 10.05 -33.92
N SER A 619 -1.87 10.81 -32.98
CA SER A 619 -1.45 10.82 -31.58
C SER A 619 -2.47 11.59 -30.73
N ARG A 620 -2.20 11.72 -29.43
CA ARG A 620 -2.99 12.59 -28.53
C ARG A 620 -3.10 14.02 -29.04
N ASN A 621 -2.04 14.53 -29.67
CA ASN A 621 -2.00 15.89 -30.23
C ASN A 621 -2.64 15.97 -31.61
N LEU A 622 -2.50 14.91 -32.42
CA LEU A 622 -3.12 14.81 -33.75
C LEU A 622 -4.18 13.70 -33.75
N ARG A 623 -5.36 14.02 -33.22
CA ARG A 623 -6.47 13.08 -33.07
C ARG A 623 -6.92 12.46 -34.40
N ALA A 624 -7.29 11.18 -34.38
CA ALA A 624 -7.80 10.47 -35.55
C ALA A 624 -9.33 10.61 -35.67
N SER A 625 -9.82 11.81 -35.97
CA SER A 625 -11.27 12.05 -36.16
C SER A 625 -11.83 11.24 -37.34
N ILE A 626 -13.16 11.06 -37.40
CA ILE A 626 -13.83 10.40 -38.54
C ILE A 626 -13.38 11.00 -39.87
N ASP A 627 -13.36 12.33 -39.99
CA ASP A 627 -12.99 13.00 -41.24
C ASP A 627 -11.55 12.71 -41.66
N ARG A 628 -10.63 12.66 -40.69
CA ARG A 628 -9.22 12.32 -40.93
C ARG A 628 -9.08 10.87 -41.37
N ILE A 629 -9.80 9.96 -40.72
CA ILE A 629 -9.84 8.53 -41.08
C ILE A 629 -10.44 8.35 -42.47
N LYS A 630 -11.59 8.96 -42.77
CA LYS A 630 -12.24 8.91 -44.09
C LYS A 630 -11.34 9.43 -45.21
N ASN A 631 -10.44 10.37 -44.91
CA ASN A 631 -9.50 10.91 -45.90
C ASN A 631 -8.28 10.01 -46.17
N LEU A 632 -8.04 8.97 -45.37
CA LEU A 632 -6.97 8.02 -45.64
C LEU A 632 -7.23 7.21 -46.91
N THR A 633 -6.13 6.86 -47.56
CA THR A 633 -6.10 5.97 -48.72
C THR A 633 -5.28 4.74 -48.35
N ILE A 634 -5.82 3.55 -48.60
CA ILE A 634 -5.19 2.28 -48.25
C ILE A 634 -4.97 1.44 -49.51
N LYS A 635 -3.85 0.71 -49.55
CA LYS A 635 -3.55 -0.25 -50.60
C LYS A 635 -3.86 -1.67 -50.14
N ILE A 636 -4.63 -2.39 -50.95
CA ILE A 636 -5.13 -3.73 -50.66
C ILE A 636 -4.54 -4.73 -51.68
N PRO A 637 -4.02 -5.88 -51.22
CA PRO A 637 -3.58 -6.97 -52.08
C PRO A 637 -4.72 -7.87 -52.50
N PRO A 638 -4.52 -8.73 -53.51
CA PRO A 638 -5.51 -9.69 -53.94
C PRO A 638 -6.10 -10.47 -52.75
N LEU A 639 -7.41 -10.75 -52.79
CA LEU A 639 -8.10 -11.48 -51.72
C LEU A 639 -7.41 -12.81 -51.39
N SER A 640 -6.87 -13.50 -52.39
CA SER A 640 -6.11 -14.76 -52.21
C SER A 640 -4.86 -14.59 -51.33
N GLU A 641 -4.15 -13.46 -51.46
CA GLU A 641 -2.98 -13.16 -50.62
C GLU A 641 -3.43 -12.79 -49.20
N GLN A 642 -4.52 -12.04 -49.05
CA GLN A 642 -5.11 -11.73 -47.74
C GLN A 642 -5.53 -13.01 -47.00
N GLN A 643 -6.24 -13.93 -47.67
CA GLN A 643 -6.67 -15.21 -47.11
C GLN A 643 -5.48 -16.08 -46.70
N LYS A 644 -4.43 -16.10 -47.53
CA LYS A 644 -3.19 -16.85 -47.24
C LYS A 644 -2.53 -16.37 -45.94
N ILE A 645 -2.39 -15.06 -45.75
CA ILE A 645 -1.79 -14.53 -44.53
C ILE A 645 -2.71 -14.69 -43.32
N ASP A 646 -4.04 -14.60 -43.50
CA ASP A 646 -5.01 -14.73 -42.40
C ASP A 646 -4.90 -16.13 -41.76
N LEU A 647 -4.85 -17.18 -42.58
CA LEU A 647 -4.65 -18.56 -42.13
C LEU A 647 -3.31 -18.79 -41.43
N GLU A 648 -2.23 -18.13 -41.88
CA GLU A 648 -0.92 -18.25 -41.24
C GLU A 648 -0.89 -17.49 -39.91
N ILE A 649 -1.51 -16.30 -39.84
CA ILE A 649 -1.60 -15.51 -38.62
C ILE A 649 -2.43 -16.21 -37.56
N GLU A 650 -3.56 -16.84 -37.91
CA GLU A 650 -4.38 -17.61 -36.96
C GLU A 650 -3.57 -18.73 -36.28
N LYS A 651 -2.72 -19.43 -37.03
CA LYS A 651 -1.81 -20.45 -36.48
C LYS A 651 -0.80 -19.83 -35.50
N ILE A 652 -0.21 -18.69 -35.87
CA ILE A 652 0.79 -18.01 -35.03
C ILE A 652 0.12 -17.45 -33.77
N GLU A 653 -1.07 -16.88 -33.86
CA GLU A 653 -1.84 -16.37 -32.71
C GLU A 653 -2.21 -17.48 -31.74
N THR A 654 -2.55 -18.67 -32.26
CA THR A 654 -2.79 -19.86 -31.43
C THR A 654 -1.53 -20.25 -30.66
N GLN A 655 -0.36 -20.26 -31.31
CA GLN A 655 0.93 -20.52 -30.65
C GLN A 655 1.27 -19.45 -29.59
N ILE A 656 0.98 -18.18 -29.87
CA ILE A 656 1.17 -17.09 -28.91
C ILE A 656 0.26 -17.30 -27.69
N ALA A 657 -1.01 -17.67 -27.90
CA ALA A 657 -1.95 -17.90 -26.82
C ALA A 657 -1.53 -19.09 -25.93
N GLU A 658 -1.04 -20.18 -26.52
CA GLU A 658 -0.48 -21.33 -25.78
C GLU A 658 0.77 -20.95 -24.98
N ALA A 659 1.70 -20.21 -25.61
CA ALA A 659 2.89 -19.70 -24.95
C ALA A 659 2.55 -18.73 -23.79
N GLN A 660 1.52 -17.90 -23.95
CA GLN A 660 1.06 -16.98 -22.90
C GLN A 660 0.52 -17.76 -21.69
N LYS A 661 -0.28 -18.82 -21.91
CA LYS A 661 -0.75 -19.70 -20.82
C LYS A 661 0.41 -20.30 -20.01
N ILE A 662 1.51 -20.64 -20.66
CA ILE A 662 2.72 -21.13 -19.97
C ILE A 662 3.27 -20.03 -19.04
N ILE A 663 3.44 -18.80 -19.55
CA ILE A 663 3.93 -17.67 -18.74
C ILE A 663 3.01 -17.41 -17.55
N ASP A 664 1.69 -17.37 -17.79
CA ASP A 664 0.69 -17.09 -16.77
C ASP A 664 0.68 -18.15 -15.64
N SER A 665 1.08 -19.39 -15.94
CA SER A 665 1.18 -20.48 -14.94
C SER A 665 2.45 -20.45 -14.09
N ILE A 666 3.51 -19.76 -14.51
CA ILE A 666 4.82 -19.81 -13.84
C ILE A 666 4.82 -19.26 -12.41
N PRO A 667 4.11 -18.17 -12.08
CA PRO A 667 4.00 -17.69 -10.70
C PRO A 667 3.48 -18.77 -9.74
N GLU A 668 2.40 -19.47 -10.11
CA GLU A 668 1.83 -20.55 -9.29
C GLU A 668 2.79 -21.73 -9.12
N LEU A 669 3.55 -22.06 -10.18
CA LEU A 669 4.58 -23.10 -10.11
C LEU A 669 5.73 -22.70 -9.17
N LYS A 670 6.18 -21.44 -9.19
CA LYS A 670 7.20 -20.91 -8.27
C LYS A 670 6.69 -20.98 -6.81
N ASP A 671 5.44 -20.61 -6.57
CA ASP A 671 4.80 -20.75 -5.25
C ASP A 671 4.71 -22.21 -4.80
N GLY A 672 4.42 -23.13 -5.72
CA GLY A 672 4.42 -24.57 -5.45
C GLY A 672 5.80 -25.09 -5.00
N VAL A 673 6.89 -24.63 -5.63
CA VAL A 673 8.26 -24.94 -5.20
C VAL A 673 8.53 -24.42 -3.79
N LEU A 674 8.13 -23.18 -3.49
CA LEU A 674 8.32 -22.60 -2.16
C LEU A 674 7.54 -23.36 -1.09
N LYS A 675 6.26 -23.66 -1.30
CA LYS A 675 5.42 -24.44 -0.35
C LYS A 675 5.95 -25.85 -0.12
N LYS A 676 6.55 -26.47 -1.14
CA LYS A 676 7.18 -27.79 -1.04
C LYS A 676 8.33 -27.77 -0.03
N TYR A 677 9.21 -26.78 -0.11
CA TYR A 677 10.46 -26.75 0.66
C TYR A 677 10.43 -25.92 1.95
N LEU A 678 9.68 -24.82 1.99
CA LEU A 678 9.55 -23.93 3.14
C LEU A 678 8.41 -24.36 4.05
#